data_AF-A0A931LMZ3-F1
#
_entry.id   AF-A0A931LMZ3-F1
#
_cell.length_a   1.000
_cell.length_b   1.000
_cell.length_c   1.000
_cell.angle_alpha   90.00
_cell.angle_beta   90.00
_cell.angle_gamma   90.00
#
_symmetry.space_group_name_H-M   'P 1'
#
loop_
_entity.id
_entity.type
_entity.pdbx_description
1 polymer ?
#
loop_
_entity_poly.entity_id
_entity_poly.type
_entity_poly.pdbx_seq_one_letter_code
_entity_poly.pdbx_strand_id
1 'polypeptide(L)'
;MIALALAARWAHLVLSIALVGAVVAPLLAGRSDRPTVRAWHARVTRLAGTLALLALLTGLVSFGIIVVVLEERLDALADGAALARVLLDTRGGVVWLVRAGLLLVLAAFLALRLDVTARLDWMAARGEAVLLSLAALAALAAAGHAAAVEPATMSAIAIDGIHLAAAGVWLGGLLPLALLLGAARRVEGEDGRAYAVLAARRFSRAAGLAVAVLVVTGVANASAHVGGVPALAGTPYGRLLLAKLLLVVPLLALGAVNRRRWLPALSGDAATIGRPVMRRLATFIAIETTLGVLLLLVVAAMTSTPPARHVDPAWPFTFRLSWDAIAETPAARTRVLVASQVAVVGAVAALAAAFVARARPALAGGGGALVVIGAALALPALSVDAYPTTYRRPAVPYTATSIAHGLALYGAHCARCHGPSGGGDGPDARTLPRPPADLRGRHTAQHTAGDLFWWIANGIPAAGMPAFGARLGDDQRWDLVNAVRAIAAGQSAQAIGPTVVPEAPAVVAPDFAFAVGPAAPRNLRDYRGQRIVLLVLYTLPGSRARLGQLADAHRLLGVLGADIVAVPTDAAPDAIARLGANPRVLFQIVTSGAEDIVAAYRPFALAPHAELLIDRQGYVRARWTAADGATREPNLLLAEIQQLNEEPAVAEPADEHVH
;
A
#
# COMPACT_ATOMS: atom_id res chain seq x y z
N MET A 1 -17.06 22.42 7.27
CA MET A 1 -16.83 21.27 8.18
C MET A 1 -15.43 20.68 8.07
N ILE A 2 -14.95 20.27 6.89
CA ILE A 2 -13.62 19.63 6.75
C ILE A 2 -12.46 20.49 7.28
N ALA A 3 -12.39 21.77 6.90
CA ALA A 3 -11.35 22.68 7.38
C ALA A 3 -11.36 22.89 8.90
N LEU A 4 -12.55 22.95 9.50
CA LEU A 4 -12.72 23.07 10.96
C LEU A 4 -12.26 21.81 11.68
N ALA A 5 -12.61 20.63 11.16
CA ALA A 5 -12.16 19.34 11.69
C ALA A 5 -10.64 19.19 11.60
N LEU A 6 -10.04 19.61 10.48
CA LEU A 6 -8.58 19.62 10.31
C LEU A 6 -7.91 20.58 11.30
N ALA A 7 -8.42 21.81 11.44
CA ALA A 7 -7.88 22.79 12.37
C ALA A 7 -7.97 22.31 13.83
N ALA A 8 -9.09 21.71 14.23
CA ALA A 8 -9.28 21.15 15.57
C ALA A 8 -8.28 20.01 15.85
N ARG A 9 -8.12 19.06 14.90
CA ARG A 9 -7.16 17.96 15.01
C ARG A 9 -5.71 18.46 15.08
N TRP A 10 -5.37 19.41 14.23
CA TRP A 10 -4.04 20.03 14.22
C TRP A 10 -3.73 20.72 15.56
N ALA A 11 -4.63 21.57 16.05
CA ALA A 11 -4.48 22.23 17.34
C ALA A 11 -4.34 21.21 18.48
N HIS A 12 -5.19 20.18 18.48
CA HIS A 12 -5.17 19.13 19.49
C HIS A 12 -3.85 18.34 19.51
N LEU A 13 -3.32 18.01 18.32
CA LEU A 13 -2.04 17.31 18.17
C LEU A 13 -0.87 18.18 18.63
N VAL A 14 -0.83 19.46 18.21
CA VAL A 14 0.21 20.42 18.64
C VAL A 14 0.23 20.58 20.15
N LEU A 15 -0.95 20.76 20.78
CA LEU A 15 -1.06 20.90 22.23
C LEU A 15 -0.64 19.62 22.98
N SER A 16 -1.02 18.45 22.47
CA SER A 16 -0.65 17.16 23.08
C SER A 16 0.86 16.90 22.99
N ILE A 17 1.50 17.22 21.85
CA ILE A 17 2.95 17.10 21.67
C ILE A 17 3.69 18.11 22.57
N ALA A 18 3.23 19.37 22.61
CA ALA A 18 3.83 20.40 23.46
C ALA A 18 3.70 20.07 24.95
N LEU A 19 2.58 19.45 25.37
CA LEU A 19 2.35 19.00 26.75
C LEU A 19 3.39 17.98 27.19
N VAL A 20 3.62 16.92 26.39
CA VAL A 20 4.67 15.92 26.67
C VAL A 20 6.03 16.60 26.82
N GLY A 21 6.36 17.52 25.91
CA GLY A 21 7.58 18.31 25.99
C GLY A 21 7.72 19.10 27.30
N ALA A 22 6.67 19.82 27.70
CA ALA A 22 6.64 20.62 28.91
C ALA A 22 6.80 19.77 30.19
N VAL A 23 6.33 18.54 30.18
CA VAL A 23 6.45 17.62 31.32
C VAL A 23 7.81 16.91 31.34
N VAL A 24 8.33 16.50 30.18
CA VAL A 24 9.61 15.78 30.04
C VAL A 24 10.83 16.70 30.22
N ALA A 25 10.77 17.94 29.74
CA ALA A 25 11.94 18.83 29.73
C ALA A 25 12.53 19.11 31.13
N PRO A 26 11.73 19.37 32.19
CA PRO A 26 12.23 19.47 33.57
C PRO A 26 13.00 18.24 34.06
N LEU A 27 12.51 17.03 33.74
CA LEU A 27 13.16 15.79 34.11
C LEU A 27 14.53 15.64 33.42
N LEU A 28 14.61 15.96 32.13
CA LEU A 28 15.86 15.94 31.37
C LEU A 28 16.84 17.02 31.83
N ALA A 29 16.35 18.21 32.20
CA ALA A 29 17.20 19.31 32.65
C ALA A 29 17.81 19.01 34.04
N GLY A 30 17.08 18.31 34.91
CA GLY A 30 17.52 17.91 36.25
C GLY A 30 17.23 18.95 37.32
N ARG A 31 17.47 18.59 38.59
CA ARG A 31 17.23 19.50 39.73
C ARG A 31 18.37 20.51 39.89
N SER A 32 18.04 21.74 40.25
CA SER A 32 18.99 22.76 40.70
C SER A 32 18.27 23.80 41.57
N ASP A 33 18.94 24.22 42.64
CA ASP A 33 18.42 25.21 43.59
C ASP A 33 18.79 26.65 43.19
N ARG A 34 19.21 26.88 41.94
CA ARG A 34 19.47 28.22 41.43
C ARG A 34 18.14 28.96 41.17
N PRO A 35 17.99 30.24 41.54
CA PRO A 35 16.74 31.00 41.39
C PRO A 35 16.20 31.01 39.94
N THR A 36 17.12 31.13 38.97
CA THR A 36 16.80 31.11 37.53
C THR A 36 16.19 29.79 37.09
N VAL A 37 16.70 28.67 37.61
CA VAL A 37 16.23 27.32 37.31
C VAL A 37 14.88 27.05 37.96
N ARG A 38 14.67 27.51 39.21
CA ARG A 38 13.36 27.43 39.88
C ARG A 38 12.29 28.22 39.13
N ALA A 39 12.60 29.45 38.73
CA ALA A 39 11.68 30.29 37.97
C ALA A 39 11.30 29.65 36.61
N TRP A 40 12.27 29.05 35.92
CA TRP A 40 12.01 28.29 34.70
C TRP A 40 11.13 27.06 34.95
N HIS A 41 11.44 26.25 35.99
CA HIS A 41 10.63 25.09 36.37
C HIS A 41 9.18 25.47 36.68
N ALA A 42 8.96 26.53 37.46
CA ALA A 42 7.62 27.03 37.78
C ALA A 42 6.88 27.50 36.51
N ARG A 43 7.56 28.20 35.61
CA ARG A 43 6.98 28.64 34.33
C ARG A 43 6.60 27.45 33.44
N VAL A 44 7.46 26.45 33.30
CA VAL A 44 7.19 25.27 32.47
C VAL A 44 6.09 24.40 33.08
N THR A 45 6.02 24.30 34.42
CA THR A 45 4.96 23.54 35.10
C THR A 45 3.60 24.22 34.94
N ARG A 46 3.52 25.56 35.04
CA ARG A 46 2.29 26.31 34.71
C ARG A 46 1.89 26.13 33.24
N LEU A 47 2.87 26.20 32.33
CA LEU A 47 2.63 25.94 30.91
C LEU A 47 2.07 24.54 30.69
N ALA A 48 2.62 23.50 31.33
CA ALA A 48 2.10 22.14 31.23
C ALA A 48 0.64 22.06 31.72
N GLY A 49 0.29 22.71 32.83
CA GLY A 49 -1.10 22.78 33.31
C GLY A 49 -2.03 23.44 32.30
N THR A 50 -1.64 24.58 31.72
CA THR A 50 -2.41 25.25 30.66
C THR A 50 -2.56 24.38 29.42
N LEU A 51 -1.48 23.71 28.98
CA LEU A 51 -1.51 22.82 27.82
C LEU A 51 -2.41 21.61 28.06
N ALA A 52 -2.44 21.04 29.27
CA ALA A 52 -3.34 19.95 29.63
C ALA A 52 -4.82 20.37 29.54
N LEU A 53 -5.16 21.55 30.06
CA LEU A 53 -6.51 22.12 29.97
C LEU A 53 -6.90 22.40 28.51
N LEU A 54 -6.00 23.01 27.72
CA LEU A 54 -6.25 23.26 26.30
C LEU A 54 -6.38 21.95 25.51
N ALA A 55 -5.61 20.92 25.84
CA ALA A 55 -5.72 19.59 25.22
C ALA A 55 -7.08 18.94 25.55
N LEU A 56 -7.61 19.10 26.76
CA LEU A 56 -8.96 18.67 27.14
C LEU A 56 -10.03 19.43 26.34
N LEU A 57 -9.95 20.76 26.28
CA LEU A 57 -10.90 21.59 25.54
C LEU A 57 -10.92 21.27 24.05
N THR A 58 -9.76 21.20 23.42
CA THR A 58 -9.65 20.81 21.99
C THR A 58 -10.07 19.36 21.75
N GLY A 59 -9.88 18.48 22.74
CA GLY A 59 -10.41 17.12 22.72
C GLY A 59 -11.94 17.09 22.74
N LEU A 60 -12.58 17.92 23.55
CA LEU A 60 -14.05 18.04 23.60
C LEU A 60 -14.61 18.57 22.28
N VAL A 61 -13.98 19.60 21.71
CA VAL A 61 -14.36 20.12 20.37
C VAL A 61 -14.21 19.03 19.30
N SER A 62 -13.11 18.28 19.32
CA SER A 62 -12.88 17.19 18.35
C SER A 62 -13.91 16.07 18.47
N PHE A 63 -14.32 15.72 19.70
CA PHE A 63 -15.38 14.76 19.95
C PHE A 63 -16.73 15.26 19.45
N GLY A 64 -17.09 16.52 19.73
CA GLY A 64 -18.32 17.12 19.21
C GLY A 64 -18.37 17.11 17.68
N ILE A 65 -17.26 17.39 17.01
CA ILE A 65 -17.16 17.27 15.54
C ILE A 65 -17.41 15.83 15.08
N ILE A 66 -16.86 14.82 15.76
CA ILE A 66 -17.09 13.41 15.43
C ILE A 66 -18.56 13.03 15.61
N VAL A 67 -19.21 13.47 16.69
CA VAL A 67 -20.65 13.23 16.92
C VAL A 67 -21.48 13.81 15.78
N VAL A 68 -21.26 15.07 15.41
CA VAL A 68 -21.99 15.72 14.31
C VAL A 68 -21.76 15.01 12.97
N VAL A 69 -20.55 14.51 12.72
CA VAL A 69 -20.23 13.81 11.48
C VAL A 69 -20.87 12.42 11.42
N LEU A 70 -20.89 11.68 12.54
CA LEU A 70 -21.45 10.33 12.58
C LEU A 70 -22.99 10.32 12.63
N GLU A 71 -23.60 11.30 13.28
CA GLU A 71 -25.07 11.42 13.39
C GLU A 71 -25.67 12.30 12.28
N GLU A 72 -24.82 12.89 11.42
CA GLU A 72 -25.18 13.76 10.28
C GLU A 72 -26.08 14.97 10.63
N ARG A 73 -26.15 15.36 11.90
CA ARG A 73 -27.01 16.45 12.40
C ARG A 73 -26.39 17.18 13.59
N LEU A 74 -26.67 18.49 13.71
CA LEU A 74 -26.06 19.34 14.75
C LEU A 74 -26.73 19.21 16.13
N ASP A 75 -28.03 18.94 16.16
CA ASP A 75 -28.83 18.73 17.38
C ASP A 75 -28.42 17.47 18.16
N ALA A 76 -27.69 16.54 17.53
CA ALA A 76 -27.11 15.37 18.17
C ALA A 76 -26.17 15.70 19.34
N LEU A 77 -25.61 16.92 19.39
CA LEU A 77 -24.79 17.39 20.51
C LEU A 77 -25.59 17.57 21.82
N ALA A 78 -26.92 17.72 21.73
CA ALA A 78 -27.82 17.83 22.87
C ALA A 78 -28.59 16.52 23.16
N ASP A 79 -28.44 15.51 22.30
CA ASP A 79 -29.09 14.21 22.41
C ASP A 79 -28.20 13.24 23.21
N GLY A 80 -28.58 12.96 24.45
CA GLY A 80 -27.84 12.06 25.34
C GLY A 80 -27.67 10.64 24.77
N ALA A 81 -28.62 10.15 23.97
CA ALA A 81 -28.53 8.82 23.37
C ALA A 81 -27.51 8.82 22.21
N ALA A 82 -27.50 9.87 21.38
CA ALA A 82 -26.50 10.04 20.33
C ALA A 82 -25.07 10.15 20.90
N LEU A 83 -24.91 10.95 21.97
CA LEU A 83 -23.64 11.05 22.67
C LEU A 83 -23.19 9.70 23.23
N ALA A 84 -24.10 8.95 23.87
CA ALA A 84 -23.78 7.64 24.44
C ALA A 84 -23.35 6.63 23.37
N ARG A 85 -24.04 6.57 22.22
CA ARG A 85 -23.67 5.70 21.09
C ARG A 85 -22.26 6.00 20.59
N VAL A 86 -21.98 7.26 20.27
CA VAL A 86 -20.65 7.64 19.75
C VAL A 86 -19.56 7.38 20.80
N LEU A 87 -19.86 7.61 22.08
CA LEU A 87 -18.90 7.47 23.16
C LEU A 87 -18.58 6.01 23.52
N LEU A 88 -19.58 5.13 23.54
CA LEU A 88 -19.46 3.76 24.04
C LEU A 88 -19.41 2.70 22.94
N ASP A 89 -20.12 2.91 21.83
CA ASP A 89 -20.21 1.93 20.74
C ASP A 89 -19.12 2.13 19.69
N THR A 90 -18.37 3.25 19.77
CA THR A 90 -17.23 3.49 18.87
C THR A 90 -15.91 3.38 19.60
N ARG A 91 -14.93 2.75 18.93
CA ARG A 91 -13.54 2.71 19.39
C ARG A 91 -12.96 4.12 19.61
N GLY A 92 -13.32 5.06 18.76
CA GLY A 92 -12.89 6.46 18.89
C GLY A 92 -13.40 7.12 20.17
N GLY A 93 -14.65 6.85 20.55
CA GLY A 93 -15.25 7.32 21.80
C GLY A 93 -14.57 6.76 23.04
N VAL A 94 -14.32 5.44 23.06
CA VAL A 94 -13.59 4.79 24.17
C VAL A 94 -12.17 5.34 24.32
N VAL A 95 -11.43 5.51 23.21
CA VAL A 95 -10.10 6.11 23.23
C VAL A 95 -10.13 7.56 23.73
N TRP A 96 -11.15 8.32 23.33
CA TRP A 96 -11.35 9.69 23.81
C TRP A 96 -11.58 9.71 25.33
N LEU A 97 -12.42 8.83 25.88
CA LEU A 97 -12.68 8.72 27.32
C LEU A 97 -11.41 8.45 28.11
N VAL A 98 -10.63 7.45 27.68
CA VAL A 98 -9.37 7.09 28.33
C VAL A 98 -8.41 8.28 28.32
N ARG A 99 -8.27 8.98 27.18
CA ARG A 99 -7.43 10.18 27.10
C ARG A 99 -7.92 11.31 27.97
N ALA A 100 -9.23 11.60 27.97
CA ALA A 100 -9.80 12.65 28.80
C ALA A 100 -9.55 12.37 30.29
N GLY A 101 -9.73 11.12 30.73
CA GLY A 101 -9.38 10.67 32.07
C GLY A 101 -7.91 10.88 32.41
N LEU A 102 -6.98 10.43 31.55
CA LEU A 102 -5.54 10.61 31.75
C LEU A 102 -5.13 12.09 31.83
N LEU A 103 -5.70 12.94 30.96
CA LEU A 103 -5.43 14.37 30.93
C LEU A 103 -6.04 15.10 32.13
N LEU A 104 -7.21 14.68 32.61
CA LEU A 104 -7.82 15.21 33.85
C LEU A 104 -6.98 14.88 35.07
N VAL A 105 -6.54 13.62 35.20
CA VAL A 105 -5.64 13.19 36.28
C VAL A 105 -4.33 13.97 36.22
N LEU A 106 -3.74 14.14 35.03
CA LEU A 106 -2.53 14.94 34.85
C LEU A 106 -2.75 16.42 35.22
N ALA A 107 -3.85 17.03 34.78
CA ALA A 107 -4.18 18.42 35.09
C ALA A 107 -4.38 18.63 36.60
N ALA A 108 -5.13 17.73 37.26
CA ALA A 108 -5.31 17.72 38.71
C ALA A 108 -3.97 17.54 39.43
N PHE A 109 -3.15 16.59 38.98
CA PHE A 109 -1.81 16.35 39.53
C PHE A 109 -0.93 17.61 39.46
N LEU A 110 -0.90 18.29 38.30
CA LEU A 110 -0.13 19.52 38.09
C LEU A 110 -0.67 20.71 38.92
N ALA A 111 -1.99 20.80 39.10
CA ALA A 111 -2.64 21.87 39.87
C ALA A 111 -2.49 21.70 41.39
N LEU A 112 -2.64 20.47 41.91
CA LEU A 112 -2.55 20.17 43.34
C LEU A 112 -1.10 20.17 43.85
N ARG A 113 -0.12 20.02 42.97
CA ARG A 113 1.31 19.93 43.32
C ARG A 113 2.09 21.18 42.85
N LEU A 114 1.55 22.39 43.03
CA LEU A 114 2.20 23.66 42.63
C LEU A 114 3.64 23.84 43.15
N ASP A 115 4.10 23.03 44.12
CA ASP A 115 5.47 23.00 44.63
C ASP A 115 6.17 21.64 44.47
N VAL A 116 6.10 21.03 43.26
CA VAL A 116 6.86 19.80 42.91
C VAL A 116 8.36 19.92 43.27
N THR A 117 8.89 21.14 43.30
CA THR A 117 10.28 21.48 43.62
C THR A 117 10.70 21.22 45.07
N ALA A 118 9.77 21.21 46.03
CA ALA A 118 10.07 21.15 47.46
C ALA A 118 10.03 19.72 48.06
N ARG A 119 9.71 18.69 47.28
CA ARG A 119 9.52 17.31 47.78
C ARG A 119 10.81 16.48 47.80
N LEU A 120 10.90 15.55 48.77
CA LEU A 120 11.93 14.50 48.82
C LEU A 120 11.88 13.58 47.57
N ASP A 121 10.68 13.32 47.03
CA ASP A 121 10.46 12.44 45.86
C ASP A 121 10.28 13.19 44.52
N TRP A 122 11.02 14.27 44.28
CA TRP A 122 10.93 15.09 43.05
C TRP A 122 10.95 14.26 41.75
N MET A 123 11.76 13.19 41.71
CA MET A 123 11.87 12.30 40.55
C MET A 123 10.61 11.46 40.32
N ALA A 124 10.04 10.87 41.37
CA ALA A 124 8.84 10.03 41.27
C ALA A 124 7.64 10.85 40.79
N ALA A 125 7.44 12.04 41.37
CA ALA A 125 6.37 12.95 40.96
C ALA A 125 6.48 13.40 39.49
N ARG A 126 7.71 13.65 39.00
CA ARG A 126 7.94 13.98 37.58
C ARG A 126 7.74 12.75 36.68
N GLY A 127 8.14 11.57 37.13
CA GLY A 127 7.95 10.30 36.43
C GLY A 127 6.47 9.99 36.18
N GLU A 128 5.62 10.17 37.19
CA GLU A 128 4.16 10.00 37.07
C GLU A 128 3.56 10.93 36.02
N ALA A 129 3.90 12.23 36.06
CA ALA A 129 3.42 13.19 35.07
C ALA A 129 3.88 12.83 33.64
N VAL A 130 5.15 12.41 33.49
CA VAL A 130 5.69 11.96 32.19
C VAL A 130 4.89 10.77 31.69
N LEU A 131 4.68 9.75 32.53
CA LEU A 131 3.93 8.55 32.17
C LEU A 131 2.51 8.89 31.72
N LEU A 132 1.78 9.71 32.48
CA LEU A 132 0.43 10.15 32.13
C LEU A 132 0.39 10.91 30.80
N SER A 133 1.33 11.83 30.59
CA SER A 133 1.39 12.62 29.35
C SER A 133 1.72 11.76 28.12
N LEU A 134 2.64 10.80 28.26
CA LEU A 134 3.03 9.88 27.19
C LEU A 134 1.92 8.87 26.91
N ALA A 135 1.28 8.31 27.94
CA ALA A 135 0.15 7.40 27.78
C ALA A 135 -1.03 8.09 27.08
N ALA A 136 -1.35 9.32 27.49
CA ALA A 136 -2.37 10.13 26.81
C ALA A 136 -1.99 10.36 25.35
N LEU A 137 -0.75 10.75 25.03
CA LEU A 137 -0.32 10.97 23.65
C LEU A 137 -0.36 9.68 22.81
N ALA A 138 0.19 8.58 23.32
CA ALA A 138 0.26 7.30 22.64
C ALA A 138 -1.12 6.68 22.39
N ALA A 139 -2.10 6.92 23.26
CA ALA A 139 -3.48 6.45 23.07
C ALA A 139 -4.13 6.97 21.78
N LEU A 140 -3.66 8.08 21.20
CA LEU A 140 -4.15 8.55 19.88
C LEU A 140 -3.93 7.51 18.77
N ALA A 141 -2.89 6.68 18.87
CA ALA A 141 -2.60 5.62 17.90
C ALA A 141 -3.75 4.61 17.79
N ALA A 142 -4.45 4.34 18.90
CA ALA A 142 -5.57 3.40 18.95
C ALA A 142 -6.86 3.94 18.29
N ALA A 143 -6.90 5.24 17.94
CA ALA A 143 -7.98 5.86 17.18
C ALA A 143 -7.57 6.23 15.74
N GLY A 144 -6.32 5.96 15.34
CA GLY A 144 -5.78 6.25 14.02
C GLY A 144 -5.81 5.05 13.07
N HIS A 145 -5.19 5.18 11.89
CA HIS A 145 -5.13 4.11 10.89
C HIS A 145 -4.42 2.84 11.36
N ALA A 146 -3.52 2.95 12.36
CA ALA A 146 -2.86 1.82 12.98
C ALA A 146 -3.86 0.81 13.58
N ALA A 147 -5.03 1.29 14.01
CA ALA A 147 -6.11 0.48 14.55
C ALA A 147 -6.79 -0.43 13.52
N ALA A 148 -6.61 -0.16 12.22
CA ALA A 148 -7.23 -0.87 11.10
C ALA A 148 -6.23 -1.77 10.34
N VAL A 149 -5.03 -2.00 10.87
CA VAL A 149 -4.00 -2.84 10.25
C VAL A 149 -4.19 -4.29 10.67
N GLU A 150 -4.79 -5.12 9.83
CA GLU A 150 -4.98 -6.55 10.09
C GLU A 150 -3.93 -7.45 9.40
N PRO A 151 -3.53 -8.58 10.01
CA PRO A 151 -3.88 -9.06 11.36
C PRO A 151 -3.05 -8.41 12.49
N ALA A 152 -2.11 -7.52 12.15
CA ALA A 152 -1.07 -7.00 13.06
C ALA A 152 -1.50 -5.78 13.91
N THR A 153 -2.79 -5.70 14.30
CA THR A 153 -3.41 -4.49 14.86
C THR A 153 -2.69 -3.97 16.11
N MET A 154 -2.39 -4.86 17.06
CA MET A 154 -1.76 -4.45 18.33
C MET A 154 -0.33 -3.94 18.12
N SER A 155 0.46 -4.61 17.27
CA SER A 155 1.81 -4.15 16.93
C SER A 155 1.79 -2.83 16.17
N ALA A 156 0.84 -2.63 15.26
CA ALA A 156 0.71 -1.37 14.52
C ALA A 156 0.40 -0.20 15.47
N ILE A 157 -0.54 -0.39 16.41
CA ILE A 157 -0.86 0.62 17.43
C ILE A 157 0.33 0.89 18.33
N ALA A 158 1.09 -0.13 18.74
CA ALA A 158 2.28 0.04 19.56
C ALA A 158 3.36 0.83 18.82
N ILE A 159 3.63 0.50 17.55
CA ILE A 159 4.62 1.20 16.71
C ILE A 159 4.23 2.67 16.54
N ASP A 160 2.97 2.96 16.23
CA ASP A 160 2.49 4.33 16.06
C ASP A 160 2.44 5.10 17.39
N GLY A 161 2.08 4.44 18.49
CA GLY A 161 2.16 5.00 19.84
C GLY A 161 3.59 5.37 20.25
N ILE A 162 4.56 4.51 19.96
CA ILE A 162 5.99 4.77 20.16
C ILE A 162 6.45 5.92 19.25
N HIS A 163 6.00 5.98 17.99
CA HIS A 163 6.28 7.08 17.07
C HIS A 163 5.79 8.41 17.64
N LEU A 164 4.54 8.48 18.12
CA LEU A 164 3.96 9.67 18.73
C LEU A 164 4.70 10.07 20.02
N ALA A 165 5.01 9.11 20.91
CA ALA A 165 5.76 9.37 22.13
C ALA A 165 7.15 9.97 21.83
N ALA A 166 7.88 9.41 20.86
CA ALA A 166 9.17 9.93 20.42
C ALA A 166 9.06 11.34 19.82
N ALA A 167 8.01 11.60 19.02
CA ALA A 167 7.71 12.95 18.51
C ALA A 167 7.42 13.94 19.65
N GLY A 168 6.69 13.52 20.69
CA GLY A 168 6.41 14.31 21.89
C GLY A 168 7.67 14.72 22.64
N VAL A 169 8.60 13.79 22.85
CA VAL A 169 9.89 14.06 23.52
C VAL A 169 10.77 14.99 22.68
N TRP A 170 10.85 14.76 21.37
CA TRP A 170 11.72 15.54 20.48
C TRP A 170 11.14 16.92 20.14
N LEU A 171 10.00 16.98 19.47
CA LEU A 171 9.41 18.25 19.01
C LEU A 171 8.81 19.03 20.17
N GLY A 172 8.11 18.35 21.08
CA GLY A 172 7.48 19.01 22.22
C GLY A 172 8.49 19.71 23.13
N GLY A 173 9.69 19.12 23.31
CA GLY A 173 10.70 19.66 24.21
C GLY A 173 11.45 20.88 23.69
N LEU A 174 11.29 21.26 22.41
CA LEU A 174 11.91 22.45 21.82
C LEU A 174 11.43 23.74 22.50
N LEU A 175 10.13 23.84 22.81
CA LEU A 175 9.55 25.04 23.42
C LEU A 175 10.08 25.28 24.85
N PRO A 176 10.05 24.31 25.78
CA PRO A 176 10.67 24.47 27.11
C PRO A 176 12.16 24.79 27.05
N LEU A 177 12.91 24.20 26.10
CA LEU A 177 14.32 24.49 25.89
C LEU A 177 14.54 25.93 25.41
N ALA A 178 13.72 26.43 24.47
CA ALA A 178 13.77 27.82 24.02
C ALA A 178 13.51 28.79 25.17
N LEU A 179 12.54 28.48 26.05
CA LEU A 179 12.27 29.26 27.26
C LEU A 179 13.46 29.26 28.22
N LEU A 180 14.16 28.12 28.38
CA LEU A 180 15.36 28.02 29.23
C LEU A 180 16.50 28.88 28.70
N LEU A 181 16.82 28.74 27.41
CA LEU A 181 17.88 29.51 26.76
C LEU A 181 17.57 31.01 26.73
N GLY A 182 16.30 31.37 26.55
CA GLY A 182 15.82 32.74 26.63
C GLY A 182 15.99 33.34 28.02
N ALA A 183 15.67 32.59 29.08
CA ALA A 183 15.86 33.02 30.46
C ALA A 183 17.36 33.16 30.81
N ALA A 184 18.17 32.16 30.47
CA ALA A 184 19.62 32.16 30.72
C ALA A 184 20.38 33.28 29.98
N ARG A 185 19.83 33.79 28.86
CA ARG A 185 20.39 34.95 28.14
C ARG A 185 20.17 36.29 28.85
N ARG A 186 19.09 36.43 29.62
CA ARG A 186 18.68 37.70 30.24
C ARG A 186 19.36 37.95 31.58
N VAL A 187 19.84 36.90 32.25
CA VAL A 187 20.45 36.99 33.57
C VAL A 187 21.96 37.20 33.44
N GLU A 188 22.48 38.14 34.20
CA GLU A 188 23.93 38.37 34.35
C GLU A 188 24.47 37.43 35.44
N GLY A 189 25.51 36.65 35.10
CA GLY A 189 26.08 35.62 35.98
C GLY A 189 26.30 34.26 35.29
N GLU A 190 27.23 33.46 35.83
CA GLU A 190 27.63 32.15 35.28
C GLU A 190 26.61 31.02 35.55
N ASP A 191 25.84 31.17 36.63
CA ASP A 191 25.03 30.12 37.24
C ASP A 191 23.86 29.63 36.36
N GLY A 192 23.15 30.52 35.68
CA GLY A 192 22.04 30.15 34.79
C GLY A 192 22.51 29.56 33.46
N ARG A 193 23.68 29.98 32.97
CA ARG A 193 24.20 29.57 31.66
C ARG A 193 24.77 28.16 31.69
N ALA A 194 25.57 27.82 32.71
CA ALA A 194 26.11 26.47 32.86
C ALA A 194 25.00 25.41 32.93
N TYR A 195 23.92 25.70 33.67
CA TYR A 195 22.76 24.81 33.74
C TYR A 195 22.05 24.66 32.39
N ALA A 196 21.82 25.77 31.67
CA ALA A 196 21.18 25.74 30.36
C ALA A 196 21.98 24.94 29.33
N VAL A 197 23.32 25.01 29.37
CA VAL A 197 24.20 24.20 28.50
C VAL A 197 24.10 22.71 28.84
N LEU A 198 24.11 22.34 30.12
CA LEU A 198 23.93 20.94 30.54
C LEU A 198 22.56 20.39 30.12
N ALA A 199 21.49 21.16 30.35
CA ALA A 199 20.15 20.81 29.95
C ALA A 199 20.05 20.66 28.42
N ALA A 200 20.63 21.57 27.64
CA ALA A 200 20.67 21.49 26.18
C ALA A 200 21.40 20.23 25.68
N ARG A 201 22.50 19.84 26.34
CA ARG A 201 23.23 18.59 26.02
C ARG A 201 22.40 17.34 26.29
N ARG A 202 21.74 17.28 27.45
CA ARG A 202 20.85 16.16 27.81
C ARG A 202 19.65 16.07 26.86
N PHE A 203 19.05 17.21 26.55
CA PHE A 203 17.98 17.31 25.56
C PHE A 203 18.43 16.84 24.19
N SER A 204 19.61 17.27 23.71
CA SER A 204 20.15 16.85 22.42
C SER A 204 20.42 15.34 22.34
N ARG A 205 20.85 14.69 23.44
CA ARG A 205 20.98 13.22 23.51
C ARG A 205 19.63 12.52 23.42
N ALA A 206 18.64 12.97 24.20
CA ALA A 206 17.28 12.43 24.18
C ALA A 206 16.62 12.62 22.80
N ALA A 207 16.76 13.80 22.20
CA ALA A 207 16.31 14.11 20.85
C ALA A 207 16.97 13.19 19.80
N GLY A 208 18.26 12.91 19.92
CA GLY A 208 18.96 11.97 19.04
C GLY A 208 18.40 10.55 19.11
N LEU A 209 18.10 10.05 20.31
CA LEU A 209 17.46 8.74 20.50
C LEU A 209 16.02 8.74 19.95
N ALA A 210 15.24 9.78 20.24
CA ALA A 210 13.88 9.93 19.75
C ALA A 210 13.83 9.99 18.21
N VAL A 211 14.77 10.69 17.56
CA VAL A 211 14.90 10.70 16.10
C VAL A 211 15.21 9.31 15.54
N ALA A 212 16.10 8.54 16.16
CA ALA A 212 16.39 7.17 15.73
C ALA A 212 15.12 6.29 15.81
N VAL A 213 14.36 6.40 16.91
CA VAL A 213 13.07 5.72 17.07
C VAL A 213 12.07 6.16 16.00
N LEU A 214 11.97 7.46 15.72
CA LEU A 214 11.08 8.01 14.69
C LEU A 214 11.40 7.51 13.28
N VAL A 215 12.68 7.33 12.95
CA VAL A 215 13.09 6.77 11.65
C VAL A 215 12.64 5.31 11.56
N VAL A 216 12.95 4.49 12.56
CA VAL A 216 12.59 3.06 12.55
C VAL A 216 11.07 2.86 12.51
N THR A 217 10.35 3.51 13.43
CA THR A 217 8.88 3.44 13.50
C THR A 217 8.22 4.10 12.29
N GLY A 218 8.81 5.14 11.72
CA GLY A 218 8.32 5.80 10.50
C GLY A 218 8.40 4.90 9.27
N VAL A 219 9.49 4.14 9.11
CA VAL A 219 9.64 3.13 8.05
C VAL A 219 8.61 2.01 8.23
N ALA A 220 8.46 1.50 9.46
CA ALA A 220 7.46 0.47 9.77
C ALA A 220 6.03 0.96 9.45
N ASN A 221 5.67 2.16 9.89
CA ASN A 221 4.37 2.77 9.57
C ASN A 221 4.17 2.97 8.06
N ALA A 222 5.18 3.46 7.33
CA ALA A 222 5.08 3.64 5.88
C ALA A 222 4.84 2.31 5.15
N SER A 223 5.54 1.24 5.56
CA SER A 223 5.34 -0.10 4.99
C SER A 223 3.91 -0.61 5.21
N ALA A 224 3.31 -0.33 6.37
CA ALA A 224 1.96 -0.77 6.70
C ALA A 224 0.84 -0.01 5.97
N HIS A 225 1.10 1.22 5.48
CA HIS A 225 0.06 2.11 4.97
C HIS A 225 0.19 2.49 3.49
N VAL A 226 1.39 2.41 2.89
CA VAL A 226 1.62 2.92 1.52
C VAL A 226 1.33 1.87 0.45
N GLY A 227 1.82 0.64 0.61
CA GLY A 227 1.56 -0.45 -0.34
C GLY A 227 2.38 -0.43 -1.66
N GLY A 228 3.15 0.62 -1.94
CA GLY A 228 4.09 0.64 -3.08
C GLY A 228 4.40 2.03 -3.64
N VAL A 229 5.27 2.08 -4.65
CA VAL A 229 5.64 3.34 -5.35
C VAL A 229 4.44 3.98 -6.08
N PRO A 230 3.57 3.23 -6.78
CA PRO A 230 2.36 3.80 -7.38
C PRO A 230 1.46 4.51 -6.37
N ALA A 231 1.24 3.86 -5.23
CA ALA A 231 0.44 4.42 -4.15
C ALA A 231 1.10 5.65 -3.48
N LEU A 232 2.44 5.70 -3.42
CA LEU A 232 3.17 6.87 -2.93
C LEU A 232 2.98 8.11 -3.81
N ALA A 233 3.02 7.95 -5.14
CA ALA A 233 2.91 9.07 -6.08
C ALA A 233 1.45 9.41 -6.45
N GLY A 234 0.61 8.38 -6.58
CA GLY A 234 -0.73 8.46 -7.14
C GLY A 234 -1.87 8.67 -6.14
N THR A 235 -1.62 8.63 -4.83
CA THR A 235 -2.66 8.84 -3.81
C THR A 235 -2.47 10.15 -3.02
N PRO A 236 -3.54 10.74 -2.48
CA PRO A 236 -3.44 11.90 -1.59
C PRO A 236 -2.59 11.62 -0.35
N TYR A 237 -2.75 10.44 0.26
CA TYR A 237 -1.96 10.03 1.44
C TYR A 237 -0.47 9.94 1.12
N GLY A 238 -0.10 9.34 -0.02
CA GLY A 238 1.28 9.24 -0.48
C GLY A 238 1.92 10.62 -0.70
N ARG A 239 1.19 11.56 -1.31
CA ARG A 239 1.65 12.94 -1.51
C ARG A 239 1.84 13.69 -0.19
N LEU A 240 0.96 13.49 0.78
CA LEU A 240 1.15 14.05 2.13
C LEU A 240 2.37 13.44 2.84
N LEU A 241 2.64 12.14 2.67
CA LEU A 241 3.86 11.52 3.17
C LEU A 241 5.11 12.11 2.50
N LEU A 242 5.10 12.37 1.20
CA LEU A 242 6.19 13.08 0.50
C LEU A 242 6.36 14.50 1.06
N ALA A 243 5.28 15.23 1.31
CA ALA A 243 5.32 16.54 1.97
C ALA A 243 5.91 16.45 3.39
N LYS A 244 5.55 15.41 4.15
CA LYS A 244 6.12 15.11 5.48
C LYS A 244 7.64 14.91 5.38
N LEU A 245 8.11 14.15 4.40
CA LEU A 245 9.55 13.92 4.17
C LEU A 245 10.28 15.20 3.74
N LEU A 246 9.67 16.02 2.88
CA LEU A 246 10.21 17.33 2.47
C LEU A 246 10.37 18.31 3.64
N LEU A 247 9.57 18.19 4.70
CA LEU A 247 9.71 18.98 5.92
C LEU A 247 10.69 18.35 6.92
N VAL A 248 10.65 17.03 7.08
CA VAL A 248 11.49 16.30 8.06
C VAL A 248 12.97 16.34 7.66
N VAL A 249 13.31 16.19 6.37
CA VAL A 249 14.72 16.16 5.95
C VAL A 249 15.46 17.47 6.29
N PRO A 250 14.96 18.67 5.94
CA PRO A 250 15.55 19.93 6.37
C PRO A 250 15.58 20.08 7.90
N LEU A 251 14.52 19.65 8.60
CA LEU A 251 14.45 19.71 10.06
C LEU A 251 15.55 18.87 10.73
N LEU A 252 15.80 17.65 10.21
CA LEU A 252 16.89 16.79 10.67
C LEU A 252 18.27 17.36 10.31
N ALA A 253 18.41 17.99 9.14
CA ALA A 253 19.65 18.67 8.74
C ALA A 253 19.97 19.84 9.69
N LEU A 254 18.98 20.68 10.02
CA LEU A 254 19.10 21.75 11.01
C LEU A 254 19.50 21.19 12.38
N GLY A 255 18.83 20.15 12.85
CA GLY A 255 19.16 19.49 14.12
C GLY A 255 20.58 18.89 14.14
N ALA A 256 21.05 18.33 13.02
CA ALA A 256 22.41 17.81 12.89
C ALA A 256 23.46 18.93 12.90
N VAL A 257 23.20 20.04 12.19
CA VAL A 257 24.06 21.25 12.23
C VAL A 257 24.09 21.82 13.65
N ASN A 258 22.95 21.89 14.32
CA ASN A 258 22.83 22.35 15.69
C ASN A 258 23.69 21.51 16.65
N ARG A 259 23.57 20.19 16.57
CA ARG A 259 24.33 19.24 17.38
C ARG A 259 25.83 19.24 17.10
N ARG A 260 26.25 19.39 15.84
CA ARG A 260 27.67 19.28 15.45
C ARG A 260 28.44 20.59 15.53
N ARG A 261 27.79 21.73 15.25
CA ARG A 261 28.46 23.03 15.14
C ARG A 261 28.21 23.93 16.34
N TRP A 262 26.96 24.07 16.76
CA TRP A 262 26.56 25.08 17.75
C TRP A 262 26.60 24.56 19.18
N LEU A 263 26.21 23.30 19.40
CA LEU A 263 26.25 22.69 20.73
C LEU A 263 27.68 22.58 21.32
N PRO A 264 28.73 22.19 20.57
CA PRO A 264 30.10 22.20 21.08
C PRO A 264 30.63 23.61 21.33
N ALA A 265 30.21 24.60 20.53
CA ALA A 265 30.61 26.00 20.68
C ALA A 265 30.09 26.65 21.98
N LEU A 266 29.17 26.01 22.69
CA LEU A 266 28.72 26.43 24.03
C LEU A 266 29.71 26.04 25.16
N SER A 267 30.82 25.35 24.84
CA SER A 267 31.73 24.74 25.82
C SER A 267 33.06 25.47 26.01
N GLY A 268 33.26 26.61 25.35
CA GLY A 268 34.45 27.47 25.53
C GLY A 268 34.40 28.27 26.84
N ASP A 269 35.49 28.99 27.15
CA ASP A 269 35.69 29.71 28.42
C ASP A 269 34.46 30.53 28.88
N ALA A 270 34.10 30.32 30.16
CA ALA A 270 32.91 30.85 30.81
C ALA A 270 32.76 32.39 30.71
N ALA A 271 33.89 33.10 30.70
CA ALA A 271 33.96 34.56 30.63
C ALA A 271 33.52 35.15 29.28
N THR A 272 33.55 34.36 28.20
CA THR A 272 33.14 34.79 26.84
C THR A 272 32.10 33.86 26.21
N ILE A 273 31.29 33.15 27.01
CA ILE A 273 30.13 32.40 26.50
C ILE A 273 29.19 33.38 25.77
N GLY A 274 29.30 33.36 24.45
CA GLY A 274 28.74 34.37 23.58
C GLY A 274 27.21 34.38 23.65
N ARG A 275 26.64 35.39 24.32
CA ARG A 275 25.27 35.88 24.06
C ARG A 275 24.87 35.76 22.56
N PRO A 276 25.73 36.04 21.56
CA PRO A 276 25.46 35.76 20.14
C PRO A 276 25.22 34.28 19.78
N VAL A 277 25.99 33.33 20.32
CA VAL A 277 25.83 31.88 20.04
C VAL A 277 24.50 31.37 20.63
N MET A 278 24.18 31.75 21.87
CA MET A 278 22.87 31.43 22.46
C MET A 278 21.71 32.09 21.71
N ARG A 279 21.91 33.30 21.16
CA ARG A 279 20.91 33.97 20.32
C ARG A 279 20.66 33.19 19.03
N ARG A 280 21.72 32.80 18.32
CA ARG A 280 21.61 31.99 17.10
C ARG A 280 20.94 30.65 17.39
N LEU A 281 21.33 29.97 18.46
CA LEU A 281 20.70 28.72 18.89
C LEU A 281 19.20 28.87 19.15
N ALA A 282 18.79 29.93 19.86
CA ALA A 282 17.38 30.21 20.09
C ALA A 282 16.61 30.50 18.78
N THR A 283 17.23 31.18 17.82
CA THR A 283 16.64 31.39 16.48
C THR A 283 16.49 30.08 15.71
N PHE A 284 17.50 29.20 15.74
CA PHE A 284 17.40 27.87 15.12
C PHE A 284 16.27 27.05 15.75
N ILE A 285 16.17 27.02 17.08
CA ILE A 285 15.10 26.31 17.77
C ILE A 285 13.72 26.89 17.41
N ALA A 286 13.61 28.21 17.23
CA ALA A 286 12.37 28.83 16.76
C ALA A 286 11.99 28.38 15.35
N ILE A 287 12.97 28.32 14.42
CA ILE A 287 12.76 27.81 13.06
C ILE A 287 12.36 26.32 13.10
N GLU A 288 13.07 25.50 13.89
CA GLU A 288 12.76 24.08 14.09
C GLU A 288 11.35 23.89 14.67
N THR A 289 10.94 24.74 15.61
CA THR A 289 9.59 24.72 16.22
C THR A 289 8.53 25.06 15.19
N THR A 290 8.74 26.11 14.38
CA THR A 290 7.79 26.50 13.31
C THR A 290 7.66 25.38 12.27
N LEU A 291 8.78 24.82 11.81
CA LEU A 291 8.77 23.67 10.91
C LEU A 291 8.08 22.45 11.53
N GLY A 292 8.30 22.20 12.83
CA GLY A 292 7.61 21.16 13.59
C GLY A 292 6.10 21.37 13.65
N VAL A 293 5.63 22.60 13.87
CA VAL A 293 4.19 22.93 13.88
C VAL A 293 3.55 22.76 12.50
N LEU A 294 4.25 23.14 11.42
CA LEU A 294 3.82 22.90 10.04
C LEU A 294 3.81 21.40 9.70
N LEU A 295 4.83 20.66 10.16
CA LEU A 295 4.88 19.20 10.03
C LEU A 295 3.67 18.54 10.69
N LEU A 296 3.26 18.99 11.88
CA LEU A 296 2.06 18.47 12.55
C LEU A 296 0.76 18.79 11.80
N LEU A 297 0.70 19.85 10.98
CA LEU A 297 -0.44 20.11 10.10
C LEU A 297 -0.53 19.04 9.00
N VAL A 298 0.60 18.69 8.38
CA VAL A 298 0.65 17.58 7.40
C VAL A 298 0.24 16.28 8.06
N VAL A 299 0.72 15.99 9.28
CA VAL A 299 0.32 14.78 10.03
C VAL A 299 -1.17 14.78 10.33
N ALA A 300 -1.75 15.91 10.76
CA ALA A 300 -3.20 16.01 10.99
C ALA A 300 -4.00 15.74 9.71
N ALA A 301 -3.57 16.28 8.56
CA ALA A 301 -4.19 15.99 7.26
C ALA A 301 -4.08 14.50 6.88
N MET A 302 -2.93 13.87 7.15
CA MET A 302 -2.74 12.43 6.91
C MET A 302 -3.70 11.58 7.75
N THR A 303 -3.97 11.94 9.01
CA THR A 303 -4.92 11.18 9.85
C THR A 303 -6.37 11.26 9.38
N SER A 304 -6.70 12.22 8.53
CA SER A 304 -8.02 12.36 7.90
C SER A 304 -8.09 11.82 6.48
N THR A 305 -6.97 11.31 5.94
CA THR A 305 -6.87 10.80 4.58
C THR A 305 -6.76 9.28 4.62
N PRO A 306 -7.58 8.52 3.89
CA PRO A 306 -7.48 7.07 3.86
C PRO A 306 -6.04 6.60 3.52
N PRO A 307 -5.52 5.53 4.16
CA PRO A 307 -4.20 5.01 3.85
C PRO A 307 -4.06 4.67 2.36
N ALA A 308 -2.91 4.98 1.77
CA ALA A 308 -2.69 4.82 0.33
C ALA A 308 -2.92 3.39 -0.17
N ARG A 309 -2.63 2.36 0.65
CA ARG A 309 -2.86 0.95 0.29
C ARG A 309 -4.34 0.58 0.01
N HIS A 310 -5.27 1.38 0.50
CA HIS A 310 -6.73 1.20 0.37
C HIS A 310 -7.34 2.09 -0.72
N VAL A 311 -6.52 2.86 -1.44
CA VAL A 311 -6.98 3.78 -2.48
C VAL A 311 -6.27 3.44 -3.78
N ASP A 312 -7.02 3.31 -4.88
CA ASP A 312 -6.43 3.12 -6.19
C ASP A 312 -5.59 4.35 -6.59
N PRO A 313 -4.31 4.17 -6.94
CA PRO A 313 -3.46 5.27 -7.32
C PRO A 313 -3.81 5.80 -8.71
N ALA A 314 -4.04 7.12 -8.80
CA ALA A 314 -4.06 7.83 -10.08
C ALA A 314 -2.63 8.21 -10.46
N TRP A 315 -2.01 7.44 -11.35
CA TRP A 315 -0.60 7.64 -11.71
C TRP A 315 -0.38 9.02 -12.35
N PRO A 316 0.53 9.85 -11.81
CA PRO A 316 0.63 11.25 -12.24
C PRO A 316 1.59 11.49 -13.41
N PHE A 317 2.31 10.47 -13.88
CA PHE A 317 3.33 10.60 -14.92
C PHE A 317 2.88 9.87 -16.20
N THR A 318 3.34 10.33 -17.36
CA THR A 318 3.05 9.68 -18.65
C THR A 318 3.93 8.46 -18.93
N PHE A 319 4.79 8.07 -17.98
CA PHE A 319 5.71 6.96 -18.10
C PHE A 319 5.77 6.14 -16.82
N ARG A 320 6.16 4.87 -16.94
CA ARG A 320 6.59 4.01 -15.84
C ARG A 320 7.89 3.33 -16.17
N LEU A 321 8.61 2.88 -15.15
CA LEU A 321 9.78 2.04 -15.33
C LEU A 321 9.36 0.58 -15.39
N SER A 322 9.80 -0.14 -16.41
CA SER A 322 9.54 -1.57 -16.58
C SER A 322 10.80 -2.31 -16.99
N TRP A 323 11.08 -3.42 -16.29
CA TRP A 323 12.17 -4.33 -16.68
C TRP A 323 11.81 -5.14 -17.93
N ASP A 324 10.52 -5.36 -18.19
CA ASP A 324 10.04 -6.07 -19.38
C ASP A 324 10.41 -5.32 -20.67
N ALA A 325 10.53 -3.99 -20.59
CA ALA A 325 10.93 -3.13 -21.71
C ALA A 325 12.30 -3.53 -22.31
N ILE A 326 13.20 -4.05 -21.48
CA ILE A 326 14.55 -4.47 -21.89
C ILE A 326 14.70 -5.99 -22.03
N ALA A 327 13.66 -6.76 -21.69
CA ALA A 327 13.70 -8.21 -21.75
C ALA A 327 13.82 -8.69 -23.22
N GLU A 328 13.08 -8.05 -24.13
CA GLU A 328 12.97 -8.47 -25.53
C GLU A 328 13.95 -7.76 -26.48
N THR A 329 14.66 -6.73 -26.00
CA THR A 329 15.56 -5.90 -26.83
C THR A 329 17.01 -5.96 -26.34
N PRO A 330 17.88 -6.80 -26.96
CA PRO A 330 19.28 -6.97 -26.53
C PRO A 330 20.07 -5.66 -26.46
N ALA A 331 19.79 -4.72 -27.37
CA ALA A 331 20.39 -3.40 -27.38
C ALA A 331 20.00 -2.56 -26.14
N ALA A 332 18.73 -2.58 -25.74
CA ALA A 332 18.27 -1.85 -24.57
C ALA A 332 18.82 -2.45 -23.28
N ARG A 333 18.88 -3.79 -23.19
CA ARG A 333 19.52 -4.52 -22.09
C ARG A 333 20.98 -4.10 -21.92
N THR A 334 21.74 -4.10 -23.02
CA THR A 334 23.16 -3.71 -23.02
C THR A 334 23.33 -2.25 -22.58
N ARG A 335 22.47 -1.35 -23.09
CA ARG A 335 22.47 0.06 -22.70
C ARG A 335 22.23 0.25 -21.19
N VAL A 336 21.25 -0.45 -20.62
CA VAL A 336 20.97 -0.39 -19.18
C VAL A 336 22.12 -0.97 -18.35
N LEU A 337 22.72 -2.07 -18.79
CA LEU A 337 23.89 -2.64 -18.11
C LEU A 337 25.06 -1.65 -18.07
N VAL A 338 25.46 -1.08 -19.21
CA VAL A 338 26.54 -0.08 -19.27
C VAL A 338 26.20 1.13 -18.40
N ALA A 339 24.98 1.63 -18.51
CA ALA A 339 24.49 2.76 -17.72
C ALA A 339 24.55 2.49 -16.20
N SER A 340 24.22 1.27 -15.77
CA SER A 340 24.31 0.85 -14.37
C SER A 340 25.77 0.86 -13.87
N GLN A 341 26.73 0.42 -14.69
CA GLN A 341 28.15 0.45 -14.31
C GLN A 341 28.67 1.88 -14.15
N VAL A 342 28.30 2.78 -15.07
CA VAL A 342 28.63 4.22 -14.96
C VAL A 342 28.07 4.82 -13.68
N ALA A 343 26.82 4.50 -13.32
CA ALA A 343 26.20 4.98 -12.10
C ALA A 343 26.88 4.41 -10.83
N VAL A 344 27.26 3.12 -10.83
CA VAL A 344 27.96 2.48 -9.70
C VAL A 344 29.32 3.11 -9.47
N VAL A 345 30.11 3.32 -10.54
CA VAL A 345 31.41 4.02 -10.45
C VAL A 345 31.23 5.42 -9.88
N GLY A 346 30.21 6.16 -10.34
CA GLY A 346 29.87 7.48 -9.81
C GLY A 346 29.49 7.46 -8.33
N ALA A 347 28.66 6.51 -7.90
CA ALA A 347 28.22 6.35 -6.52
C ALA A 347 29.39 5.99 -5.59
N VAL A 348 30.25 5.06 -5.99
CA VAL A 348 31.45 4.69 -5.24
C VAL A 348 32.39 5.88 -5.10
N ALA A 349 32.61 6.67 -6.17
CA ALA A 349 33.44 7.86 -6.12
C ALA A 349 32.86 8.94 -5.17
N ALA A 350 31.54 9.16 -5.20
CA ALA A 350 30.86 10.11 -4.33
C ALA A 350 30.90 9.68 -2.86
N LEU A 351 30.68 8.39 -2.58
CA LEU A 351 30.78 7.82 -1.23
C LEU A 351 32.21 7.89 -0.71
N ALA A 352 33.20 7.46 -1.50
CA ALA A 352 34.61 7.54 -1.12
C ALA A 352 35.02 9.00 -0.82
N ALA A 353 34.56 9.97 -1.61
CA ALA A 353 34.81 11.39 -1.36
C ALA A 353 34.15 11.92 -0.07
N ALA A 354 33.04 11.32 0.36
CA ALA A 354 32.35 11.66 1.61
C ALA A 354 32.99 11.02 2.85
N PHE A 355 33.58 9.82 2.72
CA PHE A 355 34.22 9.09 3.82
C PHE A 355 35.69 9.46 4.05
N VAL A 356 36.40 9.93 3.02
CA VAL A 356 37.76 10.46 3.20
C VAL A 356 37.68 11.83 3.86
N ALA A 357 38.27 11.96 5.05
CA ALA A 357 38.20 13.14 5.94
C ALA A 357 38.64 14.50 5.34
N ARG A 358 39.12 14.51 4.10
CA ARG A 358 39.25 15.71 3.26
C ARG A 358 38.10 15.71 2.26
N ALA A 359 37.01 16.41 2.59
CA ALA A 359 35.91 16.62 1.66
C ALA A 359 36.46 17.19 0.34
N ARG A 360 36.51 16.38 -0.71
CA ARG A 360 36.91 16.79 -2.06
C ARG A 360 35.63 17.04 -2.87
N PRO A 361 35.06 18.26 -2.83
CA PRO A 361 33.77 18.55 -3.46
C PRO A 361 33.80 18.30 -4.97
N ALA A 362 34.95 18.44 -5.62
CA ALA A 362 35.14 18.11 -7.04
C ALA A 362 34.96 16.61 -7.34
N LEU A 363 35.47 15.71 -6.48
CA LEU A 363 35.27 14.27 -6.65
C LEU A 363 33.82 13.85 -6.33
N ALA A 364 33.23 14.46 -5.29
CA ALA A 364 31.81 14.24 -4.98
C ALA A 364 30.90 14.74 -6.13
N GLY A 365 31.23 15.89 -6.72
CA GLY A 365 30.54 16.46 -7.88
C GLY A 365 30.71 15.60 -9.14
N GLY A 366 31.92 15.14 -9.43
CA GLY A 366 32.19 14.25 -10.56
C GLY A 366 31.50 12.88 -10.42
N GLY A 367 31.53 12.30 -9.21
CA GLY A 367 30.79 11.09 -8.89
C GLY A 367 29.28 11.27 -9.07
N GLY A 368 28.73 12.39 -8.58
CA GLY A 368 27.33 12.75 -8.80
C GLY A 368 26.98 12.91 -10.28
N ALA A 369 27.84 13.53 -11.08
CA ALA A 369 27.64 13.68 -12.52
C ALA A 369 27.59 12.32 -13.24
N LEU A 370 28.46 11.37 -12.87
CA LEU A 370 28.43 10.02 -13.43
C LEU A 370 27.15 9.27 -13.06
N VAL A 371 26.62 9.44 -11.85
CA VAL A 371 25.30 8.89 -11.47
C VAL A 371 24.20 9.45 -12.36
N VAL A 372 24.20 10.76 -12.60
CA VAL A 372 23.22 11.42 -13.49
C VAL A 372 23.35 10.93 -14.92
N ILE A 373 24.58 10.78 -15.45
CA ILE A 373 24.83 10.25 -16.80
C ILE A 373 24.33 8.80 -16.91
N GLY A 374 24.67 7.95 -15.94
CA GLY A 374 24.17 6.57 -15.89
C GLY A 374 22.64 6.53 -15.89
N ALA A 375 21.99 7.34 -15.04
CA ALA A 375 20.52 7.43 -15.03
C ALA A 375 19.97 7.93 -16.38
N ALA A 376 20.53 8.98 -16.98
CA ALA A 376 20.09 9.51 -18.27
C ALA A 376 20.24 8.50 -19.43
N LEU A 377 21.22 7.60 -19.35
CA LEU A 377 21.40 6.52 -20.31
C LEU A 377 20.42 5.36 -20.08
N ALA A 378 20.14 5.00 -18.83
CA ALA A 378 19.26 3.87 -18.49
C ALA A 378 17.77 4.20 -18.61
N LEU A 379 17.33 5.35 -18.10
CA LEU A 379 15.91 5.68 -17.94
C LEU A 379 15.11 5.62 -19.25
N PRO A 380 15.57 6.15 -20.40
CA PRO A 380 14.81 6.05 -21.65
C PRO A 380 14.59 4.61 -22.13
N ALA A 381 15.49 3.68 -21.80
CA ALA A 381 15.37 2.27 -22.17
C ALA A 381 14.44 1.49 -21.23
N LEU A 382 14.25 1.96 -19.99
CA LEU A 382 13.34 1.38 -19.00
C LEU A 382 11.97 2.05 -19.00
N SER A 383 11.84 3.21 -19.64
CA SER A 383 10.63 4.02 -19.67
C SER A 383 9.65 3.47 -20.69
N VAL A 384 8.49 3.03 -20.23
CA VAL A 384 7.34 2.69 -21.07
C VAL A 384 6.19 3.64 -20.77
N ASP A 385 5.28 3.81 -21.73
CA ASP A 385 4.11 4.66 -21.54
C ASP A 385 3.29 4.20 -20.33
N ALA A 386 2.75 5.18 -19.60
CA ALA A 386 1.85 4.94 -18.48
C ALA A 386 0.72 5.98 -18.50
N TYR A 387 -0.37 5.59 -17.86
CA TYR A 387 -1.62 6.30 -17.83
C TYR A 387 -2.13 6.40 -16.39
N PRO A 388 -3.05 7.34 -16.09
CA PRO A 388 -3.62 7.48 -14.76
C PRO A 388 -4.17 6.17 -14.16
N THR A 389 -4.67 5.25 -14.99
CA THR A 389 -5.23 3.96 -14.55
C THR A 389 -4.24 2.81 -14.58
N THR A 390 -2.97 2.98 -14.99
CA THR A 390 -1.99 1.89 -15.14
C THR A 390 -1.88 0.96 -13.93
N TYR A 391 -1.98 1.51 -12.73
CA TYR A 391 -1.90 0.78 -11.45
C TYR A 391 -3.25 0.68 -10.72
N ARG A 392 -4.36 0.97 -11.43
CA ARG A 392 -5.71 0.79 -10.90
C ARG A 392 -5.99 -0.71 -10.79
N ARG A 393 -6.48 -1.15 -9.64
CA ARG A 393 -6.88 -2.55 -9.46
C ARG A 393 -8.16 -2.82 -10.27
N PRO A 394 -8.27 -3.97 -10.96
CA PRO A 394 -9.52 -4.34 -11.60
C PRO A 394 -10.67 -4.40 -10.59
N ALA A 395 -11.81 -3.81 -10.95
CA ALA A 395 -13.00 -3.83 -10.10
C ALA A 395 -13.83 -5.12 -10.32
N VAL A 396 -13.67 -5.76 -11.48
CA VAL A 396 -14.38 -6.98 -11.85
C VAL A 396 -13.38 -8.15 -11.97
N PRO A 397 -13.58 -9.23 -11.20
CA PRO A 397 -12.64 -10.35 -11.18
C PRO A 397 -12.62 -11.11 -12.51
N TYR A 398 -11.45 -11.65 -12.85
CA TYR A 398 -11.23 -12.47 -14.06
C TYR A 398 -11.97 -13.82 -13.99
N THR A 399 -13.26 -13.79 -14.29
CA THR A 399 -14.20 -14.93 -14.22
C THR A 399 -14.84 -15.20 -15.58
N ALA A 400 -15.34 -16.42 -15.79
CA ALA A 400 -16.02 -16.82 -17.01
C ALA A 400 -17.25 -15.94 -17.30
N THR A 401 -18.02 -15.56 -16.28
CA THR A 401 -19.16 -14.64 -16.42
C THR A 401 -18.71 -13.26 -16.92
N SER A 402 -17.67 -12.69 -16.32
CA SER A 402 -17.11 -11.40 -16.76
C SER A 402 -16.57 -11.48 -18.20
N ILE A 403 -15.84 -12.54 -18.53
CA ILE A 403 -15.31 -12.77 -19.87
C ILE A 403 -16.44 -12.95 -20.88
N ALA A 404 -17.50 -13.70 -20.56
CA ALA A 404 -18.65 -13.92 -21.43
C ALA A 404 -19.38 -12.61 -21.74
N HIS A 405 -19.65 -11.79 -20.71
CA HIS A 405 -20.24 -10.47 -20.88
C HIS A 405 -19.31 -9.55 -21.70
N GLY A 406 -18.01 -9.56 -21.41
CA GLY A 406 -17.00 -8.82 -22.14
C GLY A 406 -16.88 -9.22 -23.61
N LEU A 407 -17.00 -10.52 -23.94
CA LEU A 407 -16.99 -11.01 -25.32
C LEU A 407 -18.24 -10.58 -26.09
N ALA A 408 -19.40 -10.52 -25.43
CA ALA A 408 -20.61 -9.96 -26.04
C ALA A 408 -20.44 -8.46 -26.35
N LEU A 409 -19.90 -7.68 -25.40
CA LEU A 409 -19.56 -6.27 -25.62
C LEU A 409 -18.51 -6.08 -26.71
N TYR A 410 -17.49 -6.94 -26.74
CA TYR A 410 -16.44 -6.93 -27.75
C TYR A 410 -17.00 -7.18 -29.15
N GLY A 411 -17.91 -8.14 -29.29
CA GLY A 411 -18.62 -8.40 -30.55
C GLY A 411 -19.43 -7.19 -31.02
N ALA A 412 -20.10 -6.49 -30.10
CA ALA A 412 -20.92 -5.32 -30.41
C ALA A 412 -20.10 -4.06 -30.75
N HIS A 413 -18.93 -3.87 -30.14
CA HIS A 413 -18.22 -2.59 -30.16
C HIS A 413 -16.81 -2.62 -30.77
N CYS A 414 -16.12 -3.76 -30.74
CA CYS A 414 -14.69 -3.86 -31.05
C CYS A 414 -14.41 -4.70 -32.31
N ALA A 415 -15.19 -5.75 -32.55
CA ALA A 415 -14.93 -6.75 -33.58
C ALA A 415 -14.94 -6.21 -35.02
N ARG A 416 -15.62 -5.08 -35.29
CA ARG A 416 -15.61 -4.45 -36.62
C ARG A 416 -14.22 -3.95 -37.05
N CYS A 417 -13.39 -3.52 -36.09
CA CYS A 417 -12.01 -3.10 -36.36
C CYS A 417 -11.00 -4.19 -35.95
N HIS A 418 -11.17 -4.79 -34.77
CA HIS A 418 -10.21 -5.77 -34.23
C HIS A 418 -10.44 -7.21 -34.71
N GLY A 419 -11.51 -7.48 -35.45
CA GLY A 419 -11.90 -8.83 -35.89
C GLY A 419 -12.56 -9.64 -34.76
N PRO A 420 -13.41 -10.63 -35.07
CA PRO A 420 -14.06 -11.48 -34.06
C PRO A 420 -13.07 -12.29 -33.19
N SER A 421 -11.90 -12.62 -33.75
CA SER A 421 -10.83 -13.36 -33.08
C SER A 421 -9.79 -12.46 -32.39
N GLY A 422 -9.88 -11.14 -32.55
CA GLY A 422 -8.88 -10.19 -32.06
C GLY A 422 -7.66 -10.00 -32.94
N GLY A 423 -7.65 -10.54 -34.17
CA GLY A 423 -6.50 -10.48 -35.08
C GLY A 423 -6.15 -9.10 -35.66
N GLY A 424 -6.96 -8.08 -35.40
CA GLY A 424 -6.77 -6.75 -36.01
C GLY A 424 -7.22 -6.68 -37.47
N ASP A 425 -8.01 -7.66 -37.93
CA ASP A 425 -8.38 -7.92 -39.32
C ASP A 425 -9.88 -7.70 -39.60
N GLY A 426 -10.55 -6.89 -38.76
CA GLY A 426 -11.95 -6.56 -38.93
C GLY A 426 -12.25 -5.83 -40.25
N PRO A 427 -13.50 -5.85 -40.74
CA PRO A 427 -13.87 -5.21 -42.01
C PRO A 427 -13.52 -3.73 -42.09
N ASP A 428 -13.52 -3.01 -40.96
CA ASP A 428 -13.20 -1.59 -40.91
C ASP A 428 -11.70 -1.31 -40.68
N ALA A 429 -10.89 -2.33 -40.37
CA ALA A 429 -9.47 -2.19 -40.00
C ALA A 429 -8.65 -1.41 -41.02
N ARG A 430 -8.92 -1.62 -42.32
CA ARG A 430 -8.19 -0.99 -43.43
C ARG A 430 -8.53 0.49 -43.63
N THR A 431 -9.58 0.98 -42.99
CA THR A 431 -10.01 2.38 -43.11
C THR A 431 -9.35 3.28 -42.06
N LEU A 432 -8.66 2.69 -41.08
CA LEU A 432 -8.05 3.42 -39.97
C LEU A 432 -6.66 3.97 -40.32
N PRO A 433 -6.25 5.10 -39.71
CA PRO A 433 -4.93 5.71 -39.94
C PRO A 433 -3.75 4.79 -39.59
N ARG A 434 -3.96 3.86 -38.64
CA ARG A 434 -3.01 2.85 -38.23
C ARG A 434 -3.75 1.51 -38.10
N PRO A 435 -3.19 0.39 -38.58
CA PRO A 435 -3.83 -0.90 -38.41
C PRO A 435 -4.05 -1.20 -36.92
N PRO A 436 -5.21 -1.75 -36.53
CA PRO A 436 -5.45 -2.23 -35.17
C PRO A 436 -4.38 -3.25 -34.74
N ALA A 437 -4.04 -3.23 -33.45
CA ALA A 437 -3.14 -4.22 -32.89
C ALA A 437 -3.77 -5.63 -32.89
N ASP A 438 -2.94 -6.64 -33.08
CA ASP A 438 -3.33 -8.05 -32.91
C ASP A 438 -3.42 -8.39 -31.42
N LEU A 439 -4.65 -8.42 -30.89
CA LEU A 439 -4.96 -8.63 -29.48
C LEU A 439 -4.67 -10.07 -29.00
N ARG A 440 -4.33 -10.98 -29.92
CA ARG A 440 -3.91 -12.36 -29.61
C ARG A 440 -2.43 -12.43 -29.22
N GLY A 441 -1.67 -11.38 -29.51
CA GLY A 441 -0.23 -11.34 -29.32
C GLY A 441 0.19 -11.28 -27.85
N ARG A 442 1.40 -11.77 -27.56
CA ARG A 442 1.99 -11.76 -26.21
C ARG A 442 2.08 -10.35 -25.61
N HIS A 443 2.26 -9.32 -26.45
CA HIS A 443 2.31 -7.92 -26.03
C HIS A 443 1.01 -7.49 -25.32
N THR A 444 -0.16 -8.01 -25.72
CA THR A 444 -1.44 -7.69 -25.08
C THR A 444 -1.48 -8.18 -23.64
N ALA A 445 -0.92 -9.36 -23.37
CA ALA A 445 -0.81 -9.90 -22.02
C ALA A 445 0.25 -9.19 -21.15
N GLN A 446 1.19 -8.46 -21.76
CA GLN A 446 2.24 -7.70 -21.06
C GLN A 446 1.78 -6.29 -20.63
N HIS A 447 0.69 -5.78 -21.20
CA HIS A 447 0.09 -4.53 -20.75
C HIS A 447 -0.65 -4.72 -19.43
N THR A 448 -0.61 -3.71 -18.56
CA THR A 448 -1.39 -3.81 -17.32
C THR A 448 -2.88 -3.75 -17.64
N ALA A 449 -3.71 -4.38 -16.80
CA ALA A 449 -5.16 -4.30 -16.95
C ALA A 449 -5.64 -2.82 -16.93
N GLY A 450 -4.94 -1.98 -16.16
CA GLY A 450 -5.14 -0.55 -16.08
C GLY A 450 -4.81 0.23 -17.37
N ASP A 451 -3.78 -0.19 -18.13
CA ASP A 451 -3.44 0.38 -19.43
C ASP A 451 -4.54 0.04 -20.47
N LEU A 452 -4.97 -1.22 -20.51
CA LEU A 452 -6.07 -1.67 -21.37
C LEU A 452 -7.36 -0.90 -21.06
N PHE A 453 -7.67 -0.74 -19.76
CA PHE A 453 -8.80 0.05 -19.29
C PHE A 453 -8.72 1.50 -19.78
N TRP A 454 -7.54 2.12 -19.72
CA TRP A 454 -7.32 3.50 -20.18
C TRP A 454 -7.68 3.66 -21.66
N TRP A 455 -7.16 2.77 -22.51
CA TRP A 455 -7.38 2.83 -23.96
C TRP A 455 -8.84 2.56 -24.32
N ILE A 456 -9.53 1.64 -23.64
CA ILE A 456 -10.97 1.43 -23.85
C ILE A 456 -11.75 2.69 -23.44
N ALA A 457 -11.44 3.26 -22.28
CA ALA A 457 -12.16 4.43 -21.77
C ALA A 457 -11.94 5.69 -22.64
N ASN A 458 -10.70 5.96 -23.05
CA ASN A 458 -10.32 7.22 -23.69
C ASN A 458 -10.08 7.12 -25.20
N GLY A 459 -10.04 5.90 -25.75
CA GLY A 459 -9.67 5.66 -27.14
C GLY A 459 -8.19 5.95 -27.42
N ILE A 460 -7.82 5.79 -28.69
CA ILE A 460 -6.50 6.16 -29.23
C ILE A 460 -6.76 6.98 -30.50
N PRO A 461 -7.02 8.30 -30.36
CA PRO A 461 -7.42 9.13 -31.50
C PRO A 461 -6.44 9.09 -32.67
N ALA A 462 -5.14 9.06 -32.39
CA ALA A 462 -4.10 8.96 -33.40
C ALA A 462 -4.14 7.66 -34.24
N ALA A 463 -4.76 6.60 -33.71
CA ALA A 463 -4.98 5.32 -34.40
C ALA A 463 -6.43 5.19 -34.93
N GLY A 464 -7.29 6.17 -34.70
CA GLY A 464 -8.71 6.11 -35.05
C GLY A 464 -9.57 5.25 -34.10
N MET A 465 -9.04 4.81 -32.95
CA MET A 465 -9.82 4.07 -31.96
C MET A 465 -10.68 5.05 -31.13
N PRO A 466 -12.02 4.90 -31.12
CA PRO A 466 -12.91 5.80 -30.38
C PRO A 466 -12.86 5.56 -28.87
N ALA A 467 -13.27 6.57 -28.10
CA ALA A 467 -13.45 6.48 -26.65
C ALA A 467 -14.78 5.80 -26.29
N PHE A 468 -14.77 4.88 -25.33
CA PHE A 468 -15.99 4.22 -24.81
C PHE A 468 -16.38 4.69 -23.40
N GLY A 469 -15.63 5.62 -22.80
CA GLY A 469 -15.84 6.09 -21.43
C GLY A 469 -17.24 6.67 -21.16
N ALA A 470 -17.86 7.29 -22.16
CA ALA A 470 -19.21 7.85 -22.09
C ALA A 470 -20.32 6.87 -22.53
N ARG A 471 -19.95 5.72 -23.12
CA ARG A 471 -20.89 4.73 -23.68
C ARG A 471 -21.05 3.50 -22.80
N LEU A 472 -19.99 3.13 -22.06
CA LEU A 472 -19.93 1.94 -21.23
C LEU A 472 -19.62 2.31 -19.78
N GLY A 473 -20.30 1.64 -18.85
CA GLY A 473 -20.04 1.73 -17.42
C GLY A 473 -18.66 1.19 -17.03
N ASP A 474 -18.23 1.43 -15.78
CA ASP A 474 -16.91 1.00 -15.31
C ASP A 474 -16.75 -0.53 -15.36
N ASP A 475 -17.74 -1.27 -14.86
CA ASP A 475 -17.75 -2.73 -14.84
C ASP A 475 -17.73 -3.32 -16.25
N GLN A 476 -18.52 -2.76 -17.18
CA GLN A 476 -18.52 -3.16 -18.60
C GLN A 476 -17.15 -2.97 -19.27
N ARG A 477 -16.41 -1.93 -18.90
CA ARG A 477 -15.05 -1.72 -19.40
C ARG A 477 -14.08 -2.74 -18.80
N TRP A 478 -14.24 -3.12 -17.53
CA TRP A 478 -13.45 -4.21 -16.94
C TRP A 478 -13.79 -5.57 -17.56
N ASP A 479 -15.05 -5.84 -17.89
CA ASP A 479 -15.46 -7.02 -18.64
C ASP A 479 -14.78 -7.06 -20.02
N LEU A 480 -14.73 -5.94 -20.74
CA LEU A 480 -13.96 -5.82 -21.98
C LEU A 480 -12.47 -6.08 -21.78
N VAL A 481 -11.86 -5.56 -20.72
CA VAL A 481 -10.45 -5.86 -20.38
C VAL A 481 -10.26 -7.36 -20.16
N ASN A 482 -11.16 -8.01 -19.41
CA ASN A 482 -11.11 -9.44 -19.17
C ASN A 482 -11.29 -10.24 -20.48
N ALA A 483 -12.17 -9.81 -21.38
CA ALA A 483 -12.32 -10.43 -22.70
C ALA A 483 -11.06 -10.29 -23.57
N VAL A 484 -10.45 -9.11 -23.64
CA VAL A 484 -9.20 -8.88 -24.38
C VAL A 484 -8.06 -9.76 -23.83
N ARG A 485 -7.96 -9.86 -22.50
CA ARG A 485 -6.99 -10.75 -21.85
C ARG A 485 -7.29 -12.23 -22.11
N ALA A 486 -8.56 -12.63 -22.14
CA ALA A 486 -8.97 -13.99 -22.49
C ALA A 486 -8.66 -14.36 -23.94
N ILE A 487 -8.75 -13.40 -24.88
CA ILE A 487 -8.33 -13.61 -26.28
C ILE A 487 -6.81 -13.87 -26.35
N ALA A 488 -5.99 -13.03 -25.69
CA ALA A 488 -4.54 -13.21 -25.65
C ALA A 488 -4.11 -14.52 -24.93
N ALA A 489 -4.77 -14.83 -23.81
CA ALA A 489 -4.56 -16.06 -23.05
C ALA A 489 -4.97 -17.29 -23.88
N GLY A 490 -6.10 -17.21 -24.58
CA GLY A 490 -6.60 -18.25 -25.47
C GLY A 490 -5.59 -18.60 -26.58
N GLN A 491 -5.00 -17.61 -27.23
CA GLN A 491 -3.95 -17.85 -28.23
C GLN A 491 -2.73 -18.57 -27.64
N SER A 492 -2.32 -18.17 -26.43
CA SER A 492 -1.23 -18.84 -25.71
C SER A 492 -1.61 -20.26 -25.31
N ALA A 493 -2.87 -20.48 -24.91
CA ALA A 493 -3.40 -21.79 -24.54
C ALA A 493 -3.51 -22.73 -25.74
N GLN A 494 -3.80 -22.19 -26.93
CA GLN A 494 -3.81 -22.97 -28.18
C GLN A 494 -2.43 -23.48 -28.59
N ALA A 495 -1.35 -22.83 -28.12
CA ALA A 495 0.02 -23.30 -28.32
C ALA A 495 0.43 -24.39 -27.31
N ILE A 496 -0.38 -24.64 -26.28
CA ILE A 496 -0.14 -25.73 -25.33
C ILE A 496 -0.48 -27.05 -26.03
N GLY A 497 0.48 -27.98 -26.02
CA GLY A 497 0.30 -29.31 -26.58
C GLY A 497 -0.61 -30.21 -25.73
N PRO A 498 -0.88 -31.43 -26.22
CA PRO A 498 -1.72 -32.41 -25.53
C PRO A 498 -1.06 -33.00 -24.27
N THR A 499 0.24 -32.77 -24.08
CA THR A 499 1.02 -33.33 -22.97
C THR A 499 1.58 -32.27 -22.03
N VAL A 500 1.71 -32.61 -20.74
CA VAL A 500 2.33 -31.73 -19.73
C VAL A 500 3.82 -31.55 -20.01
N VAL A 501 4.26 -30.30 -20.07
CA VAL A 501 5.69 -29.94 -20.05
C VAL A 501 6.11 -29.69 -18.60
N PRO A 502 7.17 -30.37 -18.11
CA PRO A 502 7.65 -30.18 -16.74
C PRO A 502 8.02 -28.72 -16.44
N GLU A 503 7.61 -28.24 -15.27
CA GLU A 503 8.00 -26.93 -14.70
C GLU A 503 7.70 -25.70 -15.58
N ALA A 504 6.83 -25.84 -16.59
CA ALA A 504 6.46 -24.76 -17.49
C ALA A 504 5.00 -24.31 -17.22
N PRO A 505 4.78 -23.24 -16.42
CA PRO A 505 3.45 -22.65 -16.31
C PRO A 505 3.08 -21.98 -17.63
N ALA A 506 1.89 -22.30 -18.18
CA ALA A 506 1.52 -21.82 -19.50
C ALA A 506 0.51 -20.67 -19.46
N VAL A 507 -0.71 -20.91 -18.95
CA VAL A 507 -1.81 -19.92 -19.00
C VAL A 507 -2.73 -20.05 -17.79
N VAL A 508 -3.14 -18.93 -17.19
CA VAL A 508 -4.11 -18.92 -16.09
C VAL A 508 -5.49 -19.35 -16.59
N ALA A 509 -6.11 -20.32 -15.91
CA ALA A 509 -7.46 -20.76 -16.22
C ALA A 509 -8.49 -19.74 -15.69
N PRO A 510 -9.42 -19.24 -16.53
CA PRO A 510 -10.51 -18.39 -16.05
C PRO A 510 -11.32 -19.08 -14.96
N ASP A 511 -11.54 -18.41 -13.83
CA ASP A 511 -12.38 -18.96 -12.77
C ASP A 511 -13.84 -19.00 -13.20
N PHE A 512 -14.60 -20.00 -12.78
CA PHE A 512 -16.01 -20.12 -13.12
C PHE A 512 -16.82 -20.73 -12.01
N ALA A 513 -18.04 -20.23 -11.83
CA ALA A 513 -19.05 -20.82 -10.98
C ALA A 513 -19.84 -21.88 -11.75
N PHE A 514 -20.10 -23.03 -11.13
CA PHE A 514 -20.88 -24.11 -11.73
C PHE A 514 -21.67 -24.88 -10.67
N ALA A 515 -22.80 -25.47 -11.09
CA ALA A 515 -23.58 -26.39 -10.26
C ALA A 515 -23.78 -27.73 -10.96
N VAL A 516 -23.97 -28.78 -10.15
CA VAL A 516 -24.23 -30.15 -10.58
C VAL A 516 -25.56 -30.60 -9.99
N GLY A 517 -26.61 -30.67 -10.82
CA GLY A 517 -27.96 -30.96 -10.35
C GLY A 517 -28.45 -29.92 -9.33
N PRO A 518 -29.09 -30.34 -8.22
CA PRO A 518 -29.63 -29.44 -7.19
C PRO A 518 -28.58 -28.98 -6.16
N ALA A 519 -27.30 -29.32 -6.33
CA ALA A 519 -26.25 -28.97 -5.36
C ALA A 519 -25.94 -27.46 -5.38
N ALA A 520 -25.38 -26.96 -4.27
CA ALA A 520 -24.90 -25.59 -4.19
C ALA A 520 -23.82 -25.30 -5.26
N PRO A 521 -23.79 -24.09 -5.84
CA PRO A 521 -22.75 -23.69 -6.78
C PRO A 521 -21.35 -23.78 -6.14
N ARG A 522 -20.37 -24.21 -6.93
CA ARG A 522 -18.95 -24.25 -6.59
C ARG A 522 -18.16 -23.46 -7.62
N ASN A 523 -16.96 -23.02 -7.26
CA ASN A 523 -16.07 -22.31 -8.17
C ASN A 523 -14.86 -23.18 -8.54
N LEU A 524 -14.26 -22.94 -9.71
CA LEU A 524 -12.99 -23.56 -10.08
C LEU A 524 -11.90 -23.20 -9.05
N ARG A 525 -11.88 -21.97 -8.54
CA ARG A 525 -10.91 -21.52 -7.53
C ARG A 525 -10.93 -22.34 -6.23
N ASP A 526 -12.05 -22.99 -5.91
CA ASP A 526 -12.18 -23.79 -4.69
C ASP A 526 -11.29 -25.06 -4.72
N TYR A 527 -10.84 -25.46 -5.91
CA TYR A 527 -9.90 -26.57 -6.11
C TYR A 527 -8.43 -26.15 -5.92
N ARG A 528 -8.12 -24.85 -5.89
CA ARG A 528 -6.74 -24.35 -5.76
C ARG A 528 -6.12 -24.80 -4.43
N GLY A 529 -4.84 -25.18 -4.48
CA GLY A 529 -4.09 -25.82 -3.40
C GLY A 529 -4.52 -27.26 -3.08
N GLN A 530 -5.68 -27.72 -3.56
CA GLN A 530 -6.29 -28.98 -3.11
C GLN A 530 -6.25 -30.08 -4.17
N ARG A 531 -6.66 -29.81 -5.41
CA ARG A 531 -6.82 -30.85 -6.44
C ARG A 531 -6.55 -30.32 -7.85
N ILE A 532 -6.13 -31.22 -8.73
CA ILE A 532 -6.00 -30.97 -10.17
C ILE A 532 -7.40 -31.08 -10.80
N VAL A 533 -7.71 -30.25 -11.80
CA VAL A 533 -9.00 -30.29 -12.49
C VAL A 533 -8.80 -30.64 -13.97
N LEU A 534 -9.45 -31.71 -14.42
CA LEU A 534 -9.62 -32.00 -15.84
C LEU A 534 -10.95 -31.39 -16.30
N LEU A 535 -10.87 -30.23 -16.97
CA LEU A 535 -12.03 -29.57 -17.59
C LEU A 535 -12.30 -30.20 -18.95
N VAL A 536 -13.49 -30.78 -19.13
CA VAL A 536 -13.90 -31.48 -20.35
C VAL A 536 -15.06 -30.73 -21.00
N LEU A 537 -14.80 -30.04 -22.11
CA LEU A 537 -15.84 -29.46 -22.95
C LEU A 537 -16.32 -30.54 -23.93
N TYR A 538 -17.63 -30.83 -23.97
CA TYR A 538 -18.13 -31.95 -24.77
C TYR A 538 -19.43 -31.65 -25.52
N THR A 539 -19.55 -32.22 -26.72
CA THR A 539 -20.79 -32.29 -27.51
C THR A 539 -21.25 -33.73 -27.67
N LEU A 540 -22.54 -34.01 -27.44
CA LEU A 540 -23.16 -35.31 -27.70
C LEU A 540 -23.74 -35.39 -29.13
N PRO A 541 -23.78 -36.59 -29.76
CA PRO A 541 -23.34 -37.88 -29.23
C PRO A 541 -21.82 -38.14 -29.37
N GLY A 542 -21.08 -37.31 -30.12
CA GLY A 542 -19.69 -37.56 -30.50
C GLY A 542 -18.72 -37.81 -29.33
N SER A 543 -18.95 -37.17 -28.19
CA SER A 543 -18.09 -37.30 -27.00
C SER A 543 -18.41 -38.50 -26.12
N ARG A 544 -19.49 -39.25 -26.38
CA ARG A 544 -19.99 -40.29 -25.46
C ARG A 544 -18.96 -41.39 -25.19
N ALA A 545 -18.24 -41.85 -26.22
CA ALA A 545 -17.22 -42.88 -26.06
C ALA A 545 -16.07 -42.42 -25.15
N ARG A 546 -15.62 -41.17 -25.33
CA ARG A 546 -14.54 -40.59 -24.52
C ARG A 546 -14.95 -40.35 -23.07
N LEU A 547 -16.17 -39.86 -22.84
CA LEU A 547 -16.74 -39.74 -21.49
C LEU A 547 -16.81 -41.09 -20.77
N GLY A 548 -17.03 -42.18 -21.52
CA GLY A 548 -16.97 -43.55 -20.98
C GLY A 548 -15.58 -43.94 -20.50
N GLN A 549 -14.55 -43.71 -21.33
CA GLN A 549 -13.15 -43.96 -20.94
C GLN A 549 -12.73 -43.15 -19.69
N LEU A 550 -13.15 -41.89 -19.63
CA LEU A 550 -12.90 -41.04 -18.46
C LEU A 550 -13.66 -41.52 -17.22
N ALA A 551 -14.86 -42.07 -17.38
CA ALA A 551 -15.62 -42.65 -16.28
C ALA A 551 -14.92 -43.89 -15.70
N ASP A 552 -14.34 -44.73 -16.55
CA ASP A 552 -13.56 -45.90 -16.13
C ASP A 552 -12.29 -45.49 -15.36
N ALA A 553 -11.64 -44.40 -15.78
CA ALA A 553 -10.43 -43.86 -15.13
C ALA A 553 -10.72 -42.98 -13.89
N HIS A 554 -11.95 -42.48 -13.72
CA HIS A 554 -12.29 -41.45 -12.74
C HIS A 554 -11.86 -41.80 -11.30
N ARG A 555 -12.02 -43.07 -10.90
CA ARG A 555 -11.70 -43.50 -9.54
C ARG A 555 -10.19 -43.43 -9.26
N LEU A 556 -9.36 -43.78 -10.25
CA LEU A 556 -7.89 -43.69 -10.14
C LEU A 556 -7.42 -42.23 -10.18
N LEU A 557 -8.00 -41.42 -11.07
CA LEU A 557 -7.73 -39.97 -11.12
C LEU A 557 -8.04 -39.30 -9.76
N GLY A 558 -9.15 -39.68 -9.13
CA GLY A 558 -9.52 -39.20 -7.80
C GLY A 558 -8.50 -39.55 -6.72
N VAL A 559 -7.95 -40.77 -6.73
CA VAL A 559 -6.88 -41.20 -5.80
C VAL A 559 -5.61 -40.38 -5.99
N LEU A 560 -5.28 -40.02 -7.24
CA LEU A 560 -4.16 -39.14 -7.57
C LEU A 560 -4.47 -37.65 -7.33
N GLY A 561 -5.61 -37.31 -6.72
CA GLY A 561 -5.95 -35.93 -6.41
C GLY A 561 -6.45 -35.10 -7.59
N ALA A 562 -6.99 -35.73 -8.65
CA ALA A 562 -7.60 -35.06 -9.79
C ALA A 562 -9.13 -35.26 -9.84
N ASP A 563 -9.88 -34.20 -10.13
CA ASP A 563 -11.32 -34.23 -10.38
C ASP A 563 -11.65 -33.89 -11.84
N ILE A 564 -12.72 -34.47 -12.37
CA ILE A 564 -13.21 -34.20 -13.72
C ILE A 564 -14.45 -33.31 -13.62
N VAL A 565 -14.42 -32.18 -14.33
CA VAL A 565 -15.55 -31.26 -14.51
C VAL A 565 -15.92 -31.23 -15.98
N ALA A 566 -17.06 -31.82 -16.34
CA ALA A 566 -17.50 -31.91 -17.72
C ALA A 566 -18.64 -30.93 -18.01
N VAL A 567 -18.48 -30.15 -19.07
CA VAL A 567 -19.36 -29.04 -19.45
C VAL A 567 -19.91 -29.27 -20.86
N PRO A 568 -21.24 -29.31 -21.02
CA PRO A 568 -21.86 -29.47 -22.34
C PRO A 568 -21.66 -28.19 -23.17
N THR A 569 -21.13 -28.31 -24.39
CA THR A 569 -20.84 -27.15 -25.25
C THR A 569 -22.09 -26.43 -25.78
N ASP A 570 -23.22 -27.13 -25.84
CA ASP A 570 -24.52 -26.57 -26.18
C ASP A 570 -25.25 -25.96 -24.97
N ALA A 571 -24.60 -25.99 -23.80
CA ALA A 571 -25.07 -25.47 -22.53
C ALA A 571 -26.47 -25.95 -22.10
N ALA A 572 -26.94 -27.07 -22.65
CA ALA A 572 -28.30 -27.52 -22.38
C ALA A 572 -28.41 -28.14 -20.98
N PRO A 573 -29.40 -27.74 -20.16
CA PRO A 573 -29.54 -28.23 -18.78
C PRO A 573 -29.95 -29.71 -18.70
N ASP A 574 -30.45 -30.28 -19.79
CA ASP A 574 -30.85 -31.69 -19.92
C ASP A 574 -29.68 -32.62 -20.31
N ALA A 575 -28.44 -32.14 -20.30
CA ALA A 575 -27.26 -32.90 -20.70
C ALA A 575 -27.13 -34.26 -19.99
N ILE A 576 -27.46 -34.33 -18.69
CA ILE A 576 -27.47 -35.59 -17.93
C ILE A 576 -28.48 -36.59 -18.51
N ALA A 577 -29.69 -36.13 -18.86
CA ALA A 577 -30.72 -36.99 -19.44
C ALA A 577 -30.30 -37.54 -20.81
N ARG A 578 -29.63 -36.71 -21.63
CA ARG A 578 -29.13 -37.09 -22.97
C ARG A 578 -27.93 -38.03 -22.94
N LEU A 579 -27.12 -37.97 -21.88
CA LEU A 579 -26.02 -38.91 -21.68
C LEU A 579 -26.56 -40.33 -21.46
N GLY A 580 -27.68 -40.46 -20.75
CA GLY A 580 -28.36 -41.72 -20.47
C GLY A 580 -27.64 -42.56 -19.42
N ALA A 581 -28.06 -43.82 -19.25
CA ALA A 581 -27.51 -44.73 -18.23
C ALA A 581 -26.13 -45.31 -18.57
N ASN A 582 -25.68 -45.19 -19.83
CA ASN A 582 -24.40 -45.71 -20.33
C ASN A 582 -23.71 -44.66 -21.22
N PRO A 583 -22.48 -44.23 -20.88
CA PRO A 583 -21.65 -44.69 -19.75
C PRO A 583 -22.14 -44.18 -18.39
N ARG A 584 -21.88 -44.94 -17.31
CA ARG A 584 -22.14 -44.50 -15.94
C ARG A 584 -21.09 -43.46 -15.52
N VAL A 585 -21.42 -42.18 -15.68
CA VAL A 585 -20.57 -41.07 -15.26
C VAL A 585 -20.82 -40.71 -13.80
N LEU A 586 -19.80 -40.84 -12.97
CA LEU A 586 -19.83 -40.46 -11.54
C LEU A 586 -19.11 -39.14 -11.24
N PHE A 587 -18.41 -38.58 -12.22
CA PHE A 587 -17.80 -37.27 -12.12
C PHE A 587 -18.80 -36.14 -12.40
N GLN A 588 -18.35 -34.90 -12.23
CA GLN A 588 -19.21 -33.73 -12.19
C GLN A 588 -19.66 -33.32 -13.60
N ILE A 589 -20.97 -33.44 -13.88
CA ILE A 589 -21.59 -32.89 -15.10
C ILE A 589 -22.23 -31.56 -14.76
N VAL A 590 -21.75 -30.48 -15.38
CA VAL A 590 -22.28 -29.14 -15.16
C VAL A 590 -23.70 -29.02 -15.72
N THR A 591 -24.64 -28.59 -14.89
CA THR A 591 -26.05 -28.35 -15.25
C THR A 591 -26.43 -26.87 -15.25
N SER A 592 -25.64 -26.02 -14.59
CA SER A 592 -25.81 -24.57 -14.56
C SER A 592 -24.45 -23.87 -14.61
N GLY A 593 -24.37 -22.74 -15.31
CA GLY A 593 -23.13 -22.00 -15.58
C GLY A 593 -22.42 -22.41 -16.88
N ALA A 594 -22.95 -23.38 -17.62
CA ALA A 594 -22.30 -23.90 -18.84
C ALA A 594 -22.14 -22.84 -19.95
N GLU A 595 -23.09 -21.92 -20.11
CA GLU A 595 -23.03 -20.85 -21.13
C GLU A 595 -21.79 -19.96 -20.94
N ASP A 596 -21.60 -19.44 -19.71
CA ASP A 596 -20.46 -18.58 -19.36
C ASP A 596 -19.13 -19.33 -19.51
N ILE A 597 -19.06 -20.59 -19.03
CA ILE A 597 -17.85 -21.42 -19.13
C ILE A 597 -17.49 -21.63 -20.60
N VAL A 598 -18.46 -22.04 -21.43
CA VAL A 598 -18.23 -22.29 -22.85
C VAL A 598 -17.81 -21.02 -23.57
N ALA A 599 -18.43 -19.87 -23.27
CA ALA A 599 -18.05 -18.59 -23.84
C ALA A 599 -16.61 -18.21 -23.49
N ALA A 600 -16.23 -18.33 -22.22
CA ALA A 600 -14.91 -17.95 -21.72
C ALA A 600 -13.77 -18.88 -22.18
N TYR A 601 -14.03 -20.19 -22.30
CA TYR A 601 -13.03 -21.17 -22.73
C TYR A 601 -13.00 -21.43 -24.24
N ARG A 602 -13.95 -20.87 -25.00
CA ARG A 602 -13.93 -20.94 -26.47
C ARG A 602 -12.61 -20.46 -27.10
N PRO A 603 -11.99 -19.35 -26.66
CA PRO A 603 -10.67 -18.93 -27.15
C PRO A 603 -9.55 -19.93 -26.82
N PHE A 604 -9.70 -20.75 -25.78
CA PHE A 604 -8.67 -21.68 -25.31
C PHE A 604 -8.70 -22.99 -26.09
N ALA A 605 -9.90 -23.54 -26.34
CA ALA A 605 -10.07 -24.82 -27.01
C ALA A 605 -11.35 -24.88 -27.85
N LEU A 606 -11.28 -24.41 -29.10
CA LEU A 606 -12.40 -24.42 -30.04
C LEU A 606 -12.58 -25.81 -30.68
N ALA A 607 -13.30 -26.72 -30.01
CA ALA A 607 -13.63 -28.04 -30.56
C ALA A 607 -14.94 -28.62 -29.98
N PRO A 608 -15.61 -29.54 -30.70
CA PRO A 608 -16.74 -30.32 -30.16
C PRO A 608 -16.36 -31.19 -28.95
N HIS A 609 -15.07 -31.50 -28.81
CA HIS A 609 -14.52 -32.11 -27.62
C HIS A 609 -13.15 -31.50 -27.32
N ALA A 610 -12.97 -31.03 -26.09
CA ALA A 610 -11.70 -30.53 -25.61
C ALA A 610 -11.48 -30.91 -24.14
N GLU A 611 -10.23 -31.22 -23.80
CA GLU A 611 -9.78 -31.53 -22.44
C GLU A 611 -8.67 -30.55 -22.05
N LEU A 612 -8.88 -29.79 -20.97
CA LEU A 612 -7.87 -28.92 -20.39
C LEU A 612 -7.48 -29.46 -19.02
N LEU A 613 -6.19 -29.74 -18.83
CA LEU A 613 -5.65 -30.17 -17.55
C LEU A 613 -5.17 -28.93 -16.79
N ILE A 614 -5.83 -28.62 -15.67
CA ILE A 614 -5.58 -27.45 -14.83
C ILE A 614 -4.93 -27.94 -13.53
N ASP A 615 -3.75 -27.42 -13.21
CA ASP A 615 -3.03 -27.81 -11.99
C ASP A 615 -3.64 -27.22 -10.72
N ARG A 616 -3.07 -27.60 -9.56
CA ARG A 616 -3.54 -27.17 -8.24
C ARG A 616 -3.34 -25.67 -8.01
N GLN A 617 -2.53 -25.00 -8.81
CA GLN A 617 -2.30 -23.57 -8.73
C GLN A 617 -3.33 -22.81 -9.60
N GLY A 618 -3.94 -23.47 -10.59
CA GLY A 618 -4.93 -22.87 -11.48
C GLY A 618 -4.37 -22.50 -12.86
N TYR A 619 -3.25 -23.11 -13.27
CA TYR A 619 -2.70 -22.97 -14.61
C TYR A 619 -3.14 -24.13 -15.51
N VAL A 620 -3.46 -23.83 -16.76
CA VAL A 620 -3.63 -24.82 -17.83
C VAL A 620 -2.25 -25.38 -18.18
N ARG A 621 -2.08 -26.70 -18.05
CA ARG A 621 -0.80 -27.41 -18.24
C ARG A 621 -0.76 -28.32 -19.47
N ALA A 622 -1.92 -28.76 -19.92
CA ALA A 622 -2.07 -29.52 -21.16
C ALA A 622 -3.43 -29.22 -21.78
N ARG A 623 -3.50 -29.21 -23.11
CA ARG A 623 -4.73 -29.01 -23.87
C ARG A 623 -4.83 -30.07 -24.96
N TRP A 624 -5.87 -30.87 -24.91
CA TRP A 624 -6.18 -31.84 -25.96
C TRP A 624 -7.48 -31.47 -26.66
N THR A 625 -7.48 -31.54 -27.99
CA THR A 625 -8.64 -31.39 -28.86
C THR A 625 -8.62 -32.47 -29.94
N ALA A 626 -9.75 -32.70 -30.60
CA ALA A 626 -9.82 -33.65 -31.72
C ALA A 626 -8.86 -33.32 -32.88
N ALA A 627 -8.38 -32.06 -32.98
CA ALA A 627 -7.41 -31.64 -33.98
C ALA A 627 -5.97 -32.12 -33.66
N ASP A 628 -5.69 -32.46 -32.40
CA ASP A 628 -4.35 -32.87 -31.93
C ASP A 628 -4.06 -34.37 -32.21
N GLY A 629 -4.98 -35.08 -32.89
CA GLY A 629 -4.79 -36.46 -33.34
C GLY A 629 -5.49 -37.51 -32.46
N ALA A 630 -4.80 -38.61 -32.18
CA ALA A 630 -5.36 -39.74 -31.44
C ALA A 630 -5.80 -39.33 -30.01
N THR A 631 -6.83 -40.01 -29.50
CA THR A 631 -7.34 -39.79 -28.14
C THR A 631 -6.26 -39.98 -27.10
N ARG A 632 -6.13 -39.03 -26.17
CA ARG A 632 -5.16 -39.10 -25.06
C ARG A 632 -5.33 -40.38 -24.26
N GLU A 633 -4.30 -41.23 -24.24
CA GLU A 633 -4.37 -42.52 -23.55
C GLU A 633 -4.60 -42.33 -22.04
N PRO A 634 -5.50 -43.10 -21.41
CA PRO A 634 -5.76 -42.98 -19.97
C PRO A 634 -4.52 -43.13 -19.09
N ASN A 635 -3.58 -44.01 -19.47
CA ASN A 635 -2.34 -44.23 -18.73
C ASN A 635 -1.41 -43.01 -18.79
N LEU A 636 -1.37 -42.33 -19.94
CA LEU A 636 -0.59 -41.09 -20.10
C LEU A 636 -1.15 -40.00 -19.18
N LEU A 637 -2.48 -39.82 -19.16
CA LEU A 637 -3.13 -38.85 -18.28
C LEU A 637 -2.83 -39.12 -16.79
N LEU A 638 -2.82 -40.38 -16.37
CA LEU A 638 -2.46 -40.76 -15.00
C LEU A 638 -0.99 -40.39 -14.68
N ALA A 639 -0.06 -40.68 -15.59
CA ALA A 639 1.35 -40.33 -15.43
C ALA A 639 1.57 -38.81 -15.35
N GLU A 640 0.84 -38.04 -16.15
CA GLU A 640 0.91 -36.58 -16.15
C GLU A 640 0.38 -35.95 -14.86
N ILE A 641 -0.71 -36.50 -14.31
CA ILE A 641 -1.23 -36.07 -13.01
C ILE A 641 -0.24 -36.40 -11.90
N GLN A 642 0.40 -37.57 -11.95
CA GLN A 642 1.43 -37.92 -10.99
C GLN A 642 2.62 -36.95 -11.09
N GLN A 643 3.09 -36.65 -12.29
CA GLN A 643 4.16 -35.67 -12.52
C GLN A 643 3.80 -34.30 -11.93
N LEU A 644 2.59 -33.79 -12.18
CA LEU A 644 2.14 -32.51 -11.63
C LEU A 644 2.07 -32.49 -10.10
N ASN A 645 1.82 -33.64 -9.45
CA ASN A 645 1.86 -33.73 -7.99
C ASN A 645 3.29 -33.77 -7.43
N GLU A 646 4.27 -34.17 -8.23
CA GLU A 646 5.70 -34.19 -7.87
C GLU A 646 6.38 -32.83 -8.10
N GLU A 647 5.78 -31.96 -8.91
CA GLU A 647 6.31 -30.61 -9.16
C GLU A 647 6.24 -29.71 -7.90
N PRO A 648 7.27 -28.89 -7.66
CA PRO A 648 7.23 -27.92 -6.58
C PRO A 648 6.10 -26.93 -6.80
N ALA A 649 5.38 -26.59 -5.72
CA ALA A 649 4.30 -25.63 -5.79
C ALA A 649 4.82 -24.27 -6.30
N VAL A 650 4.37 -23.87 -7.48
CA VAL A 650 4.51 -22.50 -7.97
C VAL A 650 3.52 -21.63 -7.20
N ALA A 651 3.83 -20.33 -7.06
CA ALA A 651 2.88 -19.38 -6.49
C ALA A 651 1.57 -19.43 -7.29
N GLU A 652 0.43 -19.43 -6.58
CA GLU A 652 -0.87 -19.29 -7.24
C GLU A 652 -0.88 -18.03 -8.12
N PRO A 653 -1.59 -18.04 -9.26
CA PRO A 653 -1.84 -16.82 -10.01
C PRO A 653 -2.43 -15.82 -9.02
N ALA A 654 -1.76 -14.69 -8.84
CA ALA A 654 -2.31 -13.61 -8.04
C ALA A 654 -3.74 -13.36 -8.56
N ASP A 655 -4.70 -13.20 -7.64
CA ASP A 655 -6.11 -12.97 -7.98
C ASP A 655 -6.30 -11.71 -8.85
N GLU A 656 -5.24 -10.94 -9.10
CA GLU A 656 -4.94 -10.38 -10.42
C GLU A 656 -3.45 -10.04 -10.55
N HIS A 657 -3.00 -9.89 -11.80
CA HIS A 657 -1.72 -9.28 -12.20
C HIS A 657 -1.65 -7.80 -11.79
N VAL A 658 -1.61 -7.54 -10.48
CA VAL A 658 -1.16 -6.26 -9.91
C VAL A 658 0.36 -6.32 -9.92
N HIS A 659 0.97 -5.80 -10.99
CA HIS A 659 2.41 -5.56 -11.04
C HIS A 659 2.84 -4.49 -10.02
#